data_AF-A0A023BZF8-F1
#
_entry.id   AF-A0A023BZF8-F1
#
_cell.length_a   1.000
_cell.length_b   1.000
_cell.length_c   1.000
_cell.angle_alpha   90.00
_cell.angle_beta   90.00
_cell.angle_gamma   90.00
#
_symmetry.space_group_name_H-M   'P 1'
#
loop_
_entity.id
_entity.type
_entity.pdbx_description
1 polymer ?
#
loop_
_entity_poly.entity_id
_entity_poly.type
_entity_poly.pdbx_seq_one_letter_code
_entity_poly.pdbx_strand_id
1 'polypeptide(L)'
;MKNILKSKSFIKIFLVLVLSFPVTRAQNLNVIDSLTTRLANSNERERISILLALAKSHQNSEQKEAIKYANKSILLSEKYNDQLHIGRAHILIGDAYTVSGKFDEAEKHLEQAKDIFSVVKSEKDEVDLYGYLGELYIKTNNYDKAEEYYLKRLKISKKIGGKKKIAWSINNLVSIYLERGKMEEAESSAFEALKLAESLKDKNLQINLHVKIADIIAYQHGDLDKISEHYQRALKLAVEKKNPRASSAININWAVTLSNYEKFKEAEKHFMDALKTCEQYGYHNRIILVYSGLGETSLGKGNYEKAMNYFVKALGIVNKTNNKRGKASIYRKIGAIHIEQGSYEKSIEYLYKSLGFYEALNDKSSLSVVYNYIGEAFYQLNNFSKAEENYQNGVVLCEELGDQKGIAISYLSLGALKVKQKLFEEAMLYLEKAHDKVKKMGHSRELILYYNAMAECKYNQGEIEEALDLMLQVLSMEHKLKEFKKPEIESYTRLGTIYYELQKYEKAEMFFRKSLKTSIVMKSKMEIKNNYFWLSKCYEKLNKYEKSLEYYKKYSIIKDSIFNLNKIKQIADIQIKYDTDKKEKEILFLQKEKEYQTILFNSQKNELYRVNLEKDLERERKERDIIQLKSARKQSEIEQLNMQNNLEIAEKEIKNNQLSIQKSRLARELLIRNIIIGGGVLAFIVLFLALMYYRQRLKTQKIIARKEIEAINANINGQEKERERIAKELHDGIGGNLAAIKLDLSKLSNGSNHELQKVIKNVNGTYNEVRTLSHDLIPPKILKTSFEKLIKDYLNNLSKTCSFTISNDFYPSSRFNQLTDKIKIELYRITQELMNNIIKHAQADQVSLQFIMIDKRIKFIIEDNGIGFDTENISKGIGLNNILSRTKVLSGNMHIDTIINRGTVIEIDIPA
;
A
#
# COMPACT_ATOMS: atom_id res chain seq x y z
N MET A 1 -29.58 23.51 -48.04
CA MET A 1 -30.88 23.68 -47.35
C MET A 1 -31.04 22.74 -46.13
N LYS A 2 -30.00 22.58 -45.28
CA LYS A 2 -30.07 21.86 -43.99
C LYS A 2 -29.08 22.51 -43.03
N ASN A 3 -29.57 23.26 -42.04
CA ASN A 3 -28.90 23.66 -40.77
C ASN A 3 -29.76 24.66 -39.97
N ILE A 4 -31.10 24.51 -39.98
CA ILE A 4 -32.03 25.32 -39.19
C ILE A 4 -32.61 24.41 -38.10
N LEU A 5 -31.95 24.36 -36.93
CA LEU A 5 -32.48 23.76 -35.67
C LEU A 5 -31.55 23.99 -34.45
N LYS A 6 -30.87 25.14 -34.36
CA LYS A 6 -29.98 25.49 -33.22
C LYS A 6 -30.12 26.95 -32.74
N SER A 7 -31.29 27.32 -32.21
CA SER A 7 -31.43 28.44 -31.24
C SER A 7 -32.88 28.56 -30.72
N LYS A 8 -33.16 28.02 -29.53
CA LYS A 8 -34.32 28.41 -28.71
C LYS A 8 -33.76 28.90 -27.36
N SER A 9 -33.75 30.21 -27.15
CA SER A 9 -33.03 30.84 -26.03
C SER A 9 -33.76 30.62 -24.71
N PHE A 10 -33.03 30.19 -23.69
CA PHE A 10 -33.60 29.85 -22.40
C PHE A 10 -34.17 31.10 -21.74
N ILE A 11 -35.48 31.12 -21.49
CA ILE A 11 -35.92 31.57 -20.18
C ILE A 11 -35.57 30.40 -19.27
N LYS A 12 -34.69 30.60 -18.27
CA LYS A 12 -34.57 29.60 -17.18
C LYS A 12 -35.95 29.47 -16.56
N ILE A 13 -36.62 28.35 -16.83
CA ILE A 13 -37.92 28.04 -16.25
C ILE A 13 -37.76 28.17 -14.74
N PHE A 14 -38.75 28.74 -14.06
CA PHE A 14 -38.74 28.80 -12.61
C PHE A 14 -39.11 27.42 -12.02
N LEU A 15 -38.33 26.41 -12.42
CA LEU A 15 -38.22 25.08 -11.83
C LEU A 15 -37.67 25.23 -10.42
N VAL A 16 -38.52 25.75 -9.53
CA VAL A 16 -38.59 25.22 -8.17
C VAL A 16 -38.62 23.72 -8.33
N LEU A 17 -37.52 23.03 -7.96
CA LEU A 17 -37.45 21.56 -8.00
C LEU A 17 -38.61 21.00 -7.20
N VAL A 18 -39.70 20.66 -7.90
CA VAL A 18 -41.07 20.67 -7.32
C VAL A 18 -41.13 19.74 -6.12
N LEU A 19 -40.45 18.60 -6.22
CA LEU A 19 -40.31 17.60 -5.18
C LEU A 19 -38.85 17.12 -5.05
N SER A 20 -37.97 17.95 -4.48
CA SER A 20 -37.05 17.38 -3.48
C SER A 20 -37.90 16.97 -2.27
N PHE A 21 -37.88 15.68 -1.93
CA PHE A 21 -38.70 15.06 -0.89
C PHE A 21 -37.92 14.89 0.43
N PRO A 22 -37.97 15.85 1.36
CA PRO A 22 -38.04 15.47 2.75
C PRO A 22 -39.42 14.82 2.95
N VAL A 23 -39.46 13.50 3.12
CA VAL A 23 -40.64 12.83 3.68
C VAL A 23 -40.92 13.43 5.06
N THR A 24 -42.19 13.51 5.45
CA THR A 24 -42.64 14.04 6.73
C THR A 24 -41.81 13.48 7.89
N ARG A 25 -41.16 14.37 8.65
CA ARG A 25 -40.19 14.01 9.70
C ARG A 25 -40.74 12.96 10.68
N ALA A 26 -42.03 13.06 11.02
CA ALA A 26 -42.75 12.10 11.86
C ALA A 26 -42.92 10.70 11.25
N GLN A 27 -43.14 10.55 9.93
CA GLN A 27 -43.16 9.22 9.30
C GLN A 27 -41.74 8.65 9.16
N ASN A 28 -40.74 9.49 8.93
CA ASN A 28 -39.35 9.03 8.79
C ASN A 28 -38.76 8.59 10.15
N LEU A 29 -39.09 9.30 11.25
CA LEU A 29 -38.72 8.91 12.62
C LEU A 29 -39.20 7.49 12.96
N ASN A 30 -40.51 7.22 12.85
CA ASN A 30 -41.06 5.89 13.16
C ASN A 30 -40.42 4.75 12.32
N VAL A 31 -39.96 5.05 11.09
CA VAL A 31 -39.22 4.10 10.24
C VAL A 31 -37.79 3.92 10.73
N ILE A 32 -37.09 4.99 11.10
CA ILE A 32 -35.73 4.96 11.68
C ILE A 32 -35.74 4.20 13.00
N ASP A 33 -36.70 4.45 13.89
CA ASP A 33 -36.81 3.79 15.20
C ASP A 33 -37.06 2.29 15.03
N SER A 34 -37.97 1.92 14.12
CA SER A 34 -38.25 0.51 13.77
C SER A 34 -37.04 -0.20 13.17
N LEU A 35 -36.34 0.43 12.22
CA LEU A 35 -35.12 -0.12 11.62
C LEU A 35 -33.97 -0.23 12.64
N THR A 36 -33.82 0.73 13.54
CA THR A 36 -32.80 0.73 14.60
C THR A 36 -33.07 -0.38 15.62
N THR A 37 -34.34 -0.57 16.00
CA THR A 37 -34.76 -1.70 16.85
C THR A 37 -34.47 -3.04 16.17
N ARG A 38 -34.73 -3.16 14.86
CA ARG A 38 -34.39 -4.37 14.08
C ARG A 38 -32.88 -4.58 13.94
N LEU A 39 -32.06 -3.52 13.89
CA LEU A 39 -30.60 -3.62 13.80
C LEU A 39 -29.95 -4.21 15.07
N ALA A 40 -30.61 -4.08 16.22
CA ALA A 40 -30.19 -4.70 17.47
C ALA A 40 -30.45 -6.22 17.48
N ASN A 41 -31.56 -6.66 16.89
CA ASN A 41 -32.08 -8.04 16.99
C ASN A 41 -31.86 -8.89 15.73
N SER A 42 -30.93 -8.52 14.84
CA SER A 42 -30.67 -9.19 13.55
C SER A 42 -29.28 -9.82 13.46
N ASN A 43 -29.16 -10.92 12.72
CA ASN A 43 -27.87 -11.54 12.43
C ASN A 43 -26.99 -10.66 11.53
N GLU A 44 -25.68 -10.89 11.52
CA GLU A 44 -24.71 -10.04 10.81
C GLU A 44 -25.01 -9.85 9.32
N ARG A 45 -25.59 -10.86 8.64
CA ARG A 45 -25.90 -10.75 7.21
C ARG A 45 -27.14 -9.90 6.93
N GLU A 46 -28.18 -10.02 7.75
CA GLU A 46 -29.36 -9.14 7.68
C GLU A 46 -29.00 -7.68 8.00
N ARG A 47 -28.09 -7.45 8.96
CA ARG A 47 -27.64 -6.11 9.37
C ARG A 47 -27.11 -5.29 8.21
N ILE A 48 -26.43 -5.88 7.22
CA ILE A 48 -26.00 -5.20 5.98
C ILE A 48 -27.16 -4.45 5.32
N SER A 49 -28.29 -5.15 5.13
CA SER A 49 -29.49 -4.60 4.48
C SER A 49 -30.20 -3.54 5.33
N ILE A 50 -30.22 -3.72 6.66
CA ILE A 50 -30.84 -2.78 7.61
C ILE A 50 -29.99 -1.49 7.72
N LEU A 51 -28.66 -1.60 7.68
CA LEU A 51 -27.74 -0.45 7.63
C LEU A 51 -27.94 0.38 6.36
N LEU A 52 -28.15 -0.26 5.20
CA LEU A 52 -28.49 0.46 3.95
C LEU A 52 -29.88 1.11 4.01
N ALA A 53 -30.86 0.46 4.64
CA ALA A 53 -32.18 1.04 4.85
C ALA A 53 -32.10 2.28 5.76
N LEU A 54 -31.35 2.22 6.87
CA LEU A 54 -31.09 3.35 7.75
C LEU A 54 -30.35 4.48 7.02
N ALA A 55 -29.28 4.17 6.30
CA ALA A 55 -28.53 5.16 5.50
C ALA A 55 -29.46 5.91 4.52
N LYS A 56 -30.36 5.18 3.85
CA LYS A 56 -31.38 5.72 2.95
C LYS A 56 -32.46 6.54 3.66
N SER A 57 -32.83 6.21 4.89
CA SER A 57 -33.76 7.00 5.70
C SER A 57 -33.15 8.33 6.18
N HIS A 58 -31.88 8.35 6.61
CA HIS A 58 -31.21 9.60 7.04
C HIS A 58 -30.76 10.49 5.86
N GLN A 59 -30.70 9.96 4.64
CA GLN A 59 -30.23 10.61 3.40
C GLN A 59 -30.70 12.07 3.20
N ASN A 60 -31.97 12.36 3.47
CA ASN A 60 -32.58 13.68 3.27
C ASN A 60 -32.65 14.57 4.53
N SER A 61 -32.20 14.09 5.70
CA SER A 61 -32.28 14.81 6.97
C SER A 61 -30.93 15.01 7.65
N GLU A 62 -30.07 13.99 7.64
CA GLU A 62 -28.86 13.91 8.45
C GLU A 62 -27.75 13.18 7.66
N GLN A 63 -27.13 13.89 6.72
CA GLN A 63 -26.18 13.31 5.76
C GLN A 63 -24.98 12.64 6.45
N LYS A 64 -24.58 13.13 7.63
CA LYS A 64 -23.54 12.49 8.46
C LYS A 64 -23.94 11.09 8.94
N GLU A 65 -25.17 10.91 9.41
CA GLU A 65 -25.68 9.61 9.84
C GLU A 65 -25.90 8.69 8.63
N ALA A 66 -26.37 9.23 7.50
CA ALA A 66 -26.48 8.48 6.25
C ALA A 66 -25.14 7.86 5.81
N ILE A 67 -24.07 8.66 5.76
CA ILE A 67 -22.71 8.22 5.44
C ILE A 67 -22.18 7.22 6.49
N LYS A 68 -22.40 7.47 7.78
CA LYS A 68 -22.00 6.59 8.89
C LYS A 68 -22.67 5.20 8.81
N TYR A 69 -23.96 5.12 8.51
CA TYR A 69 -24.66 3.84 8.34
C TYR A 69 -24.23 3.13 7.04
N ALA A 70 -23.98 3.87 5.96
CA ALA A 70 -23.44 3.30 4.73
C ALA A 70 -22.02 2.72 4.91
N ASN A 71 -21.11 3.46 5.55
CA ASN A 71 -19.75 2.99 5.88
C ASN A 71 -19.76 1.74 6.78
N LYS A 72 -20.68 1.67 7.77
CA LYS A 72 -20.89 0.45 8.55
C LYS A 72 -21.37 -0.72 7.69
N SER A 73 -22.16 -0.47 6.65
CA SER A 73 -22.59 -1.51 5.70
C SER A 73 -21.44 -1.97 4.80
N ILE A 74 -20.54 -1.07 4.36
CA ILE A 74 -19.32 -1.42 3.60
C ILE A 74 -18.45 -2.40 4.40
N LEU A 75 -18.01 -2.01 5.60
CA LEU A 75 -17.14 -2.83 6.46
C LEU A 75 -17.71 -4.24 6.73
N LEU A 76 -19.04 -4.34 6.89
CA LEU A 76 -19.72 -5.60 7.11
C LEU A 76 -19.92 -6.40 5.81
N SER A 77 -20.08 -5.73 4.66
CA SER A 77 -20.16 -6.36 3.34
C SER A 77 -18.80 -6.91 2.89
N GLU A 78 -17.71 -6.19 3.18
CA GLU A 78 -16.32 -6.62 2.91
C GLU A 78 -16.02 -7.94 3.63
N LYS A 79 -16.40 -8.08 4.91
CA LYS A 79 -16.30 -9.33 5.70
C LYS A 79 -16.95 -10.54 5.02
N TYR A 80 -17.98 -10.32 4.20
CA TYR A 80 -18.72 -11.37 3.48
C TYR A 80 -18.48 -11.35 1.95
N ASN A 81 -17.54 -10.53 1.46
CA ASN A 81 -17.28 -10.27 0.04
C ASN A 81 -18.54 -9.89 -0.77
N ASP A 82 -19.50 -9.18 -0.15
CA ASP A 82 -20.76 -8.77 -0.77
C ASP A 82 -20.59 -7.46 -1.56
N GLN A 83 -19.92 -7.57 -2.70
CA GLN A 83 -19.65 -6.46 -3.63
C GLN A 83 -20.93 -5.71 -4.03
N LEU A 84 -22.06 -6.41 -4.12
CA LEU A 84 -23.36 -5.82 -4.47
C LEU A 84 -23.85 -4.82 -3.41
N HIS A 85 -23.65 -5.13 -2.13
CA HIS A 85 -23.99 -4.21 -1.04
C HIS A 85 -22.93 -3.12 -0.80
N ILE A 86 -21.65 -3.37 -1.10
CA ILE A 86 -20.62 -2.32 -1.14
C ILE A 86 -21.00 -1.25 -2.17
N GLY A 87 -21.27 -1.62 -3.43
CA GLY A 87 -21.69 -0.68 -4.48
C GLY A 87 -22.96 0.11 -4.12
N ARG A 88 -23.91 -0.52 -3.43
CA ARG A 88 -25.14 0.15 -2.92
C ARG A 88 -24.84 1.15 -1.80
N ALA A 89 -23.88 0.88 -0.93
CA ALA A 89 -23.43 1.83 0.09
C ALA A 89 -22.75 3.05 -0.55
N HIS A 90 -21.87 2.82 -1.53
CA HIS A 90 -21.22 3.89 -2.30
C HIS A 90 -22.22 4.81 -3.03
N ILE A 91 -23.33 4.28 -3.57
CA ILE A 91 -24.46 5.10 -4.06
C ILE A 91 -24.97 6.06 -2.97
N LEU A 92 -25.27 5.55 -1.77
CA LEU A 92 -25.88 6.35 -0.70
C LEU A 92 -24.92 7.40 -0.12
N ILE A 93 -23.63 7.11 -0.11
CA ILE A 93 -22.58 8.08 0.27
C ILE A 93 -22.45 9.17 -0.80
N GLY A 94 -22.40 8.78 -2.07
CA GLY A 94 -22.30 9.71 -3.20
C GLY A 94 -23.49 10.68 -3.26
N ASP A 95 -24.71 10.19 -3.04
CA ASP A 95 -25.89 11.06 -2.92
C ASP A 95 -25.85 11.94 -1.65
N ALA A 96 -25.48 11.40 -0.49
CA ALA A 96 -25.34 12.19 0.73
C ALA A 96 -24.32 13.33 0.59
N TYR A 97 -23.24 13.12 -0.17
CA TYR A 97 -22.30 14.18 -0.56
C TYR A 97 -22.88 15.14 -1.62
N THR A 98 -23.65 14.65 -2.60
CA THR A 98 -24.37 15.47 -3.59
C THR A 98 -25.36 16.44 -2.90
N VAL A 99 -26.14 15.93 -1.95
CA VAL A 99 -27.06 16.71 -1.11
C VAL A 99 -26.31 17.69 -0.19
N SER A 100 -25.10 17.32 0.25
CA SER A 100 -24.21 18.20 1.03
C SER A 100 -23.45 19.24 0.21
N GLY A 101 -23.57 19.24 -1.13
CA GLY A 101 -22.82 20.13 -2.02
C GLY A 101 -21.33 19.80 -2.17
N LYS A 102 -20.90 18.59 -1.80
CA LYS A 102 -19.52 18.09 -1.94
C LYS A 102 -19.40 17.25 -3.21
N PHE A 103 -19.40 17.92 -4.36
CA PHE A 103 -19.57 17.24 -5.65
C PHE A 103 -18.41 16.32 -6.04
N ASP A 104 -17.17 16.64 -5.66
CA ASP A 104 -16.00 15.83 -6.04
C ASP A 104 -15.96 14.48 -5.30
N GLU A 105 -16.25 14.48 -3.99
CA GLU A 105 -16.42 13.25 -3.20
C GLU A 105 -17.67 12.47 -3.64
N ALA A 106 -18.71 13.17 -4.12
CA ALA A 106 -19.88 12.51 -4.70
C ALA A 106 -19.55 11.79 -6.01
N GLU A 107 -18.81 12.43 -6.93
CA GLU A 107 -18.38 11.83 -8.21
C GLU A 107 -17.51 10.60 -7.91
N LYS A 108 -16.51 10.73 -7.03
CA LYS A 108 -15.63 9.63 -6.58
C LYS A 108 -16.40 8.43 -6.01
N HIS A 109 -17.36 8.63 -5.10
CA HIS A 109 -18.12 7.50 -4.55
C HIS A 109 -19.09 6.88 -5.59
N LEU A 110 -19.69 7.67 -6.49
CA LEU A 110 -20.54 7.11 -7.55
C LEU A 110 -19.74 6.38 -8.65
N GLU A 111 -18.53 6.84 -8.96
CA GLU A 111 -17.61 6.15 -9.88
C GLU A 111 -17.15 4.81 -9.29
N GLN A 112 -16.80 4.75 -7.99
CA GLN A 112 -16.52 3.47 -7.31
C GLN A 112 -17.70 2.50 -7.37
N ALA A 113 -18.94 2.99 -7.22
CA ALA A 113 -20.13 2.15 -7.40
C ALA A 113 -20.29 1.67 -8.84
N LYS A 114 -19.93 2.49 -9.84
CA LYS A 114 -19.96 2.14 -11.27
C LYS A 114 -19.02 0.99 -11.59
N ASP A 115 -17.79 1.07 -11.11
CA ASP A 115 -16.77 0.05 -11.36
C ASP A 115 -17.20 -1.28 -10.74
N ILE A 116 -17.67 -1.26 -9.48
CA ILE A 116 -18.22 -2.43 -8.78
C ILE A 116 -19.39 -3.06 -9.57
N PHE A 117 -20.39 -2.27 -9.98
CA PHE A 117 -21.53 -2.83 -10.71
C PHE A 117 -21.17 -3.32 -12.12
N SER A 118 -20.14 -2.78 -12.76
CA SER A 118 -19.64 -3.29 -14.05
C SER A 118 -19.01 -4.69 -13.92
N VAL A 119 -18.33 -4.97 -12.80
CA VAL A 119 -17.75 -6.29 -12.47
C VAL A 119 -18.86 -7.27 -12.06
N VAL A 120 -19.79 -6.84 -11.20
CA VAL A 120 -20.92 -7.65 -10.71
C VAL A 120 -22.03 -7.84 -11.76
N LYS A 121 -22.04 -7.00 -12.81
CA LYS A 121 -23.01 -7.00 -13.93
C LYS A 121 -24.47 -6.85 -13.50
N SER A 122 -24.74 -6.06 -12.44
CA SER A 122 -26.10 -5.82 -11.95
C SER A 122 -26.79 -4.68 -12.68
N GLU A 123 -27.37 -4.97 -13.85
CA GLU A 123 -28.16 -4.00 -14.64
C GLU A 123 -29.29 -3.31 -13.81
N LYS A 124 -29.80 -3.99 -12.77
CA LYS A 124 -30.83 -3.46 -11.88
C LYS A 124 -30.32 -2.29 -11.04
N ASP A 125 -29.09 -2.40 -10.54
CA ASP A 125 -28.45 -1.41 -9.66
C ASP A 125 -27.74 -0.32 -10.48
N GLU A 126 -27.19 -0.63 -11.66
CA GLU A 126 -26.76 0.37 -12.65
C GLU A 126 -27.87 1.39 -12.97
N VAL A 127 -29.12 0.93 -13.11
CA VAL A 127 -30.26 1.84 -13.34
C VAL A 127 -30.56 2.77 -12.16
N ASP A 128 -30.17 2.42 -10.93
CA ASP A 128 -30.28 3.37 -9.82
C ASP A 128 -29.04 4.27 -9.73
N LEU A 129 -27.84 3.73 -9.90
CA LEU A 129 -26.59 4.49 -10.04
C LEU A 129 -26.67 5.58 -11.10
N TYR A 130 -27.07 5.26 -12.33
CA TYR A 130 -27.21 6.24 -13.43
C TYR A 130 -28.31 7.28 -13.14
N GLY A 131 -29.22 7.01 -12.21
CA GLY A 131 -30.12 8.01 -11.65
C GLY A 131 -29.40 9.03 -10.77
N TYR A 132 -28.51 8.56 -9.89
CA TYR A 132 -27.73 9.42 -8.99
C TYR A 132 -26.61 10.19 -9.71
N LEU A 133 -25.89 9.56 -10.64
CA LEU A 133 -24.94 10.26 -11.52
C LEU A 133 -25.66 11.35 -12.34
N GLY A 134 -26.83 11.03 -12.91
CA GLY A 134 -27.65 12.02 -13.60
C GLY A 134 -28.11 13.19 -12.71
N GLU A 135 -28.36 12.97 -11.41
CA GLU A 135 -28.69 14.07 -10.47
C GLU A 135 -27.44 14.87 -10.06
N LEU A 136 -26.30 14.23 -9.81
CA LEU A 136 -25.02 14.89 -9.53
C LEU A 136 -24.66 15.86 -10.66
N TYR A 137 -24.71 15.41 -11.92
CA TYR A 137 -24.38 16.28 -13.05
C TYR A 137 -25.44 17.37 -13.33
N ILE A 138 -26.69 17.20 -12.88
CA ILE A 138 -27.63 18.34 -12.78
C ILE A 138 -27.14 19.36 -11.73
N LYS A 139 -26.67 18.93 -10.54
CA LYS A 139 -26.20 19.88 -9.51
C LYS A 139 -24.97 20.68 -9.94
N THR A 140 -24.07 20.08 -10.72
CA THR A 140 -22.89 20.75 -11.28
C THR A 140 -23.16 21.47 -12.61
N ASN A 141 -24.41 21.50 -13.08
CA ASN A 141 -24.85 22.09 -14.35
C ASN A 141 -24.21 21.45 -15.61
N ASN A 142 -23.67 20.23 -15.51
CA ASN A 142 -23.16 19.46 -16.64
C ASN A 142 -24.30 18.67 -17.31
N TYR A 143 -25.16 19.39 -18.02
CA TYR A 143 -26.36 18.82 -18.64
C TYR A 143 -26.06 17.76 -19.70
N ASP A 144 -24.89 17.79 -20.35
CA ASP A 144 -24.46 16.77 -21.31
C ASP A 144 -24.18 15.41 -20.65
N LYS A 145 -23.34 15.35 -19.61
CA LYS A 145 -23.15 14.11 -18.82
C LYS A 145 -24.49 13.65 -18.22
N ALA A 146 -25.32 14.59 -17.74
CA ALA A 146 -26.62 14.24 -17.17
C ALA A 146 -27.58 13.61 -18.20
N GLU A 147 -27.63 14.13 -19.43
CA GLU A 147 -28.41 13.54 -20.53
C GLU A 147 -27.92 12.13 -20.84
N GLU A 148 -26.60 11.94 -20.96
CA GLU A 148 -25.96 10.65 -21.24
C GLU A 148 -26.35 9.59 -20.19
N TYR A 149 -26.24 9.91 -18.90
CA TYR A 149 -26.57 8.98 -17.82
C TYR A 149 -28.08 8.70 -17.74
N TYR A 150 -28.95 9.67 -17.95
CA TYR A 150 -30.40 9.39 -18.00
C TYR A 150 -30.83 8.62 -19.26
N LEU A 151 -30.13 8.76 -20.39
CA LEU A 151 -30.35 7.92 -21.58
C LEU A 151 -29.89 6.47 -21.36
N LYS A 152 -28.71 6.25 -20.74
CA LYS A 152 -28.26 4.92 -20.28
C LYS A 152 -29.30 4.29 -19.33
N ARG A 153 -29.74 5.06 -18.33
CA ARG A 153 -30.78 4.68 -17.36
C ARG A 153 -32.08 4.26 -18.05
N LEU A 154 -32.54 5.04 -19.04
CA LEU A 154 -33.76 4.77 -19.79
C LEU A 154 -33.64 3.51 -20.65
N LYS A 155 -32.51 3.32 -21.35
CA LYS A 155 -32.23 2.14 -22.18
C LYS A 155 -32.33 0.85 -21.37
N ILE A 156 -31.63 0.78 -20.23
CA ILE A 156 -31.63 -0.40 -19.36
C ILE A 156 -33.00 -0.55 -18.65
N SER A 157 -33.65 0.55 -18.26
CA SER A 157 -35.03 0.50 -17.72
C SER A 157 -36.04 -0.09 -18.70
N LYS A 158 -35.91 0.22 -20.01
CA LYS A 158 -36.72 -0.37 -21.08
C LYS A 158 -36.39 -1.87 -21.25
N LYS A 159 -35.12 -2.28 -21.21
CA LYS A 159 -34.69 -3.70 -21.23
C LYS A 159 -35.27 -4.53 -20.07
N ILE A 160 -35.24 -4.02 -18.85
CA ILE A 160 -35.74 -4.71 -17.64
C ILE A 160 -37.29 -4.61 -17.50
N GLY A 161 -37.98 -3.93 -18.43
CA GLY A 161 -39.45 -3.77 -18.40
C GLY A 161 -39.97 -2.89 -17.26
N GLY A 162 -39.10 -2.17 -16.56
CA GLY A 162 -39.40 -1.46 -15.32
C GLY A 162 -40.19 -0.17 -15.51
N LYS A 163 -41.48 -0.24 -15.87
CA LYS A 163 -42.36 0.92 -16.19
C LYS A 163 -42.17 2.15 -15.29
N LYS A 164 -42.02 1.98 -13.96
CA LYS A 164 -41.76 3.10 -13.04
C LYS A 164 -40.38 3.73 -13.22
N LYS A 165 -39.32 2.92 -13.39
CA LYS A 165 -37.95 3.40 -13.67
C LYS A 165 -37.87 4.07 -15.05
N ILE A 166 -38.62 3.56 -16.05
CA ILE A 166 -38.81 4.21 -17.36
C ILE A 166 -39.41 5.62 -17.18
N ALA A 167 -40.60 5.72 -16.58
CA ALA A 167 -41.33 6.99 -16.45
C ALA A 167 -40.56 8.05 -15.65
N TRP A 168 -39.85 7.66 -14.58
CA TRP A 168 -38.98 8.56 -13.83
C TRP A 168 -37.72 8.98 -14.61
N SER A 169 -37.16 8.11 -15.45
CA SER A 169 -36.03 8.47 -16.33
C SER A 169 -36.45 9.49 -17.39
N ILE A 170 -37.62 9.30 -18.01
CA ILE A 170 -38.18 10.25 -18.99
C ILE A 170 -38.51 11.59 -18.30
N ASN A 171 -39.12 11.59 -17.12
CA ASN A 171 -39.33 12.82 -16.34
C ASN A 171 -38.03 13.60 -16.09
N ASN A 172 -36.92 12.91 -15.80
CA ASN A 172 -35.64 13.57 -15.57
C ASN A 172 -35.04 14.10 -16.90
N LEU A 173 -35.17 13.36 -18.01
CA LEU A 173 -34.82 13.84 -19.35
C LEU A 173 -35.65 15.07 -19.76
N VAL A 174 -36.95 15.16 -19.43
CA VAL A 174 -37.74 16.38 -19.65
C VAL A 174 -37.10 17.59 -18.96
N SER A 175 -36.58 17.44 -17.74
CA SER A 175 -35.85 18.53 -17.07
C SER A 175 -34.55 18.89 -17.78
N ILE A 176 -33.81 17.92 -18.32
CA ILE A 176 -32.62 18.18 -19.13
C ILE A 176 -32.98 18.88 -20.44
N TYR A 177 -34.00 18.42 -21.16
CA TYR A 177 -34.42 18.99 -22.43
C TYR A 177 -34.91 20.44 -22.28
N LEU A 178 -35.62 20.74 -21.18
CA LEU A 178 -35.98 22.11 -20.79
C LEU A 178 -34.72 22.96 -20.53
N GLU A 179 -33.79 22.47 -19.71
CA GLU A 179 -32.45 23.06 -19.48
C GLU A 179 -31.49 22.85 -20.68
N ARG A 180 -32.01 22.63 -21.89
CA ARG A 180 -31.30 22.63 -23.18
C ARG A 180 -32.05 23.36 -24.30
N GLY A 181 -33.22 23.94 -24.04
CA GLY A 181 -34.07 24.55 -25.07
C GLY A 181 -34.72 23.56 -26.06
N LYS A 182 -34.59 22.25 -25.81
CA LYS A 182 -35.15 21.12 -26.58
C LYS A 182 -36.65 20.95 -26.31
N MET A 183 -37.43 21.97 -26.66
CA MET A 183 -38.82 22.11 -26.19
C MET A 183 -39.78 21.07 -26.78
N GLU A 184 -39.59 20.66 -28.03
CA GLU A 184 -40.44 19.65 -28.68
C GLU A 184 -40.17 18.25 -28.10
N GLU A 185 -38.89 17.93 -27.85
CA GLU A 185 -38.48 16.70 -27.18
C GLU A 185 -38.93 16.68 -25.72
N ALA A 186 -38.89 17.83 -25.02
CA ALA A 186 -39.40 17.98 -23.67
C ALA A 186 -40.91 17.75 -23.58
N GLU A 187 -41.68 18.36 -24.49
CA GLU A 187 -43.14 18.23 -24.55
C GLU A 187 -43.56 16.79 -24.83
N SER A 188 -43.05 16.18 -25.91
CA SER A 188 -43.35 14.80 -26.28
C SER A 188 -42.98 13.81 -25.16
N SER A 189 -41.81 13.99 -24.55
CA SER A 189 -41.35 13.17 -23.42
C SER A 189 -42.22 13.36 -22.17
N ALA A 190 -42.72 14.58 -21.90
CA ALA A 190 -43.58 14.83 -20.76
C ALA A 190 -44.94 14.14 -20.90
N PHE A 191 -45.51 14.12 -22.11
CA PHE A 191 -46.74 13.38 -22.41
C PHE A 191 -46.53 11.84 -22.40
N GLU A 192 -45.41 11.29 -22.92
CA GLU A 192 -45.07 9.85 -22.76
C GLU A 192 -45.00 9.47 -21.27
N ALA A 193 -44.25 10.26 -20.48
CA ALA A 193 -44.10 10.03 -19.05
C ALA A 193 -45.42 10.16 -18.29
N LEU A 194 -46.31 11.08 -18.68
CA LEU A 194 -47.60 11.30 -18.01
C LEU A 194 -48.52 10.10 -18.21
N LYS A 195 -48.66 9.62 -19.45
CA LYS A 195 -49.45 8.42 -19.78
C LYS A 195 -48.94 7.18 -19.03
N LEU A 196 -47.62 7.06 -18.86
CA LEU A 196 -47.03 6.03 -18.01
C LEU A 196 -47.39 6.24 -16.52
N ALA A 197 -47.27 7.46 -15.99
CA ALA A 197 -47.60 7.80 -14.60
C ALA A 197 -49.08 7.58 -14.26
N GLU A 198 -49.99 7.83 -15.21
CA GLU A 198 -51.41 7.51 -15.14
C GLU A 198 -51.63 5.99 -15.06
N SER A 199 -51.03 5.22 -15.97
CA SER A 199 -51.12 3.75 -15.97
C SER A 199 -50.57 3.11 -14.68
N LEU A 200 -49.58 3.75 -14.04
CA LEU A 200 -48.97 3.35 -12.77
C LEU A 200 -49.72 3.87 -11.53
N LYS A 201 -50.73 4.74 -11.72
CA LYS A 201 -51.42 5.48 -10.64
C LYS A 201 -50.46 6.28 -9.73
N ASP A 202 -49.27 6.64 -10.21
CA ASP A 202 -48.26 7.39 -9.45
C ASP A 202 -48.60 8.89 -9.44
N LYS A 203 -49.55 9.26 -8.57
CA LYS A 203 -50.01 10.65 -8.40
C LYS A 203 -48.87 11.66 -8.15
N ASN A 204 -47.75 11.23 -7.55
CA ASN A 204 -46.61 12.13 -7.31
C ASN A 204 -45.90 12.48 -8.63
N LEU A 205 -45.73 11.50 -9.51
CA LEU A 205 -45.18 11.71 -10.84
C LEU A 205 -46.16 12.48 -11.75
N GLN A 206 -47.47 12.21 -11.65
CA GLN A 206 -48.51 12.97 -12.36
C GLN A 206 -48.50 14.46 -11.99
N ILE A 207 -48.38 14.80 -10.70
CA ILE A 207 -48.23 16.20 -10.23
C ILE A 207 -47.02 16.87 -10.89
N ASN A 208 -45.85 16.24 -10.84
CA ASN A 208 -44.63 16.79 -11.42
C ASN A 208 -44.76 17.02 -12.94
N LEU A 209 -45.39 16.08 -13.65
CA LEU A 209 -45.51 16.14 -15.11
C LEU A 209 -46.58 17.11 -15.58
N HIS A 210 -47.72 17.22 -14.89
CA HIS A 210 -48.69 18.28 -15.18
C HIS A 210 -48.10 19.69 -14.96
N VAL A 211 -47.33 19.92 -13.90
CA VAL A 211 -46.61 21.20 -13.72
C VAL A 211 -45.62 21.44 -14.85
N LYS A 212 -44.82 20.43 -15.24
CA LYS A 212 -43.89 20.56 -16.37
C LYS A 212 -44.59 20.85 -17.69
N ILE A 213 -45.70 20.20 -18.00
CA ILE A 213 -46.47 20.44 -19.23
C ILE A 213 -47.07 21.85 -19.21
N ALA A 214 -47.61 22.31 -18.08
CA ALA A 214 -48.07 23.69 -17.94
C ALA A 214 -46.92 24.70 -18.15
N ASP A 215 -45.76 24.47 -17.53
CA ASP A 215 -44.57 25.31 -17.68
C ASP A 215 -44.01 25.30 -19.13
N ILE A 216 -44.09 24.16 -19.85
CA ILE A 216 -43.70 24.01 -21.27
C ILE A 216 -44.64 24.81 -22.17
N ILE A 217 -45.95 24.59 -22.08
CA ILE A 217 -46.95 25.28 -22.91
C ILE A 217 -46.91 26.80 -22.61
N ALA A 218 -46.70 27.18 -21.35
CA ALA A 218 -46.52 28.58 -20.96
C ALA A 218 -45.29 29.22 -21.61
N TYR A 219 -44.15 28.52 -21.64
CA TYR A 219 -42.93 28.98 -22.32
C TYR A 219 -43.13 29.11 -23.84
N GLN A 220 -43.85 28.16 -24.46
CA GLN A 220 -44.20 28.19 -25.88
C GLN A 220 -45.21 29.30 -26.25
N HIS A 221 -45.67 30.12 -25.28
CA HIS A 221 -46.71 31.14 -25.44
C HIS A 221 -48.05 30.54 -25.90
N GLY A 222 -48.34 29.33 -25.41
CA GLY A 222 -49.55 28.59 -25.73
C GLY A 222 -50.81 29.05 -24.99
N ASP A 223 -51.85 28.25 -25.16
CA ASP A 223 -53.20 28.50 -24.67
C ASP A 223 -53.27 28.50 -23.13
N LEU A 224 -53.69 29.64 -22.56
CA LEU A 224 -53.77 29.85 -21.11
C LEU A 224 -54.79 28.94 -20.43
N ASP A 225 -55.83 28.50 -21.14
CA ASP A 225 -56.83 27.60 -20.57
C ASP A 225 -56.24 26.19 -20.39
N LYS A 226 -55.43 25.72 -21.35
CA LYS A 226 -54.70 24.43 -21.25
C LYS A 226 -53.62 24.45 -20.17
N ILE A 227 -52.89 25.56 -20.07
CA ILE A 227 -51.91 25.81 -19.00
C ILE A 227 -52.61 25.75 -17.63
N SER A 228 -53.74 26.43 -17.50
CA SER A 228 -54.55 26.47 -16.27
C SER A 228 -55.16 25.12 -15.93
N GLU A 229 -55.64 24.35 -16.92
CA GLU A 229 -56.14 22.99 -16.72
C GLU A 229 -55.06 22.08 -16.12
N HIS A 230 -53.83 22.12 -16.65
CA HIS A 230 -52.73 21.31 -16.14
C HIS A 230 -52.32 21.71 -14.71
N TYR A 231 -52.22 23.00 -14.39
CA TYR A 231 -52.00 23.43 -13.00
C TYR A 231 -53.16 23.03 -12.06
N GLN A 232 -54.42 23.10 -12.52
CA GLN A 232 -55.60 22.70 -11.76
C GLN A 232 -55.62 21.19 -11.48
N ARG A 233 -55.31 20.36 -12.49
CA ARG A 233 -55.13 18.90 -12.34
C ARG A 233 -54.02 18.58 -11.33
N ALA A 234 -52.86 19.24 -11.43
CA ALA A 234 -51.77 19.08 -10.47
C ALA A 234 -52.17 19.48 -9.04
N LEU A 235 -52.84 20.62 -8.88
CA LEU A 235 -53.26 21.15 -7.58
C LEU A 235 -54.28 20.22 -6.91
N LYS A 236 -55.25 19.71 -7.67
CA LYS A 236 -56.22 18.71 -7.19
C LYS A 236 -55.51 17.46 -6.65
N LEU A 237 -54.59 16.87 -7.42
CA LEU A 237 -53.81 15.69 -7.01
C LEU A 237 -52.95 15.98 -5.75
N ALA A 238 -52.39 17.19 -5.63
CA ALA A 238 -51.62 17.60 -4.47
C ALA A 238 -52.46 17.74 -3.18
N VAL A 239 -53.68 18.28 -3.31
CA VAL A 239 -54.67 18.36 -2.21
C VAL A 239 -55.17 16.97 -1.81
N GLU A 240 -55.52 16.11 -2.77
CA GLU A 240 -55.88 14.70 -2.50
C GLU A 240 -54.76 13.93 -1.79
N LYS A 241 -53.49 14.23 -2.11
CA LYS A 241 -52.31 13.67 -1.44
C LYS A 241 -52.01 14.30 -0.08
N LYS A 242 -52.79 15.30 0.38
CA LYS A 242 -52.53 16.12 1.57
C LYS A 242 -51.08 16.66 1.59
N ASN A 243 -50.58 17.11 0.45
CA ASN A 243 -49.19 17.55 0.27
C ASN A 243 -49.10 19.09 0.13
N PRO A 244 -49.05 19.85 1.24
CA PRO A 244 -48.94 21.32 1.20
C PRO A 244 -47.64 21.79 0.53
N ARG A 245 -46.59 20.97 0.52
CA ARG A 245 -45.33 21.23 -0.21
C ARG A 245 -45.49 21.08 -1.73
N ALA A 246 -46.44 20.30 -2.23
CA ALA A 246 -46.82 20.35 -3.65
C ALA A 246 -47.77 21.53 -3.90
N SER A 247 -48.86 21.65 -3.14
CA SER A 247 -49.90 22.68 -3.38
C SER A 247 -49.36 24.12 -3.37
N SER A 248 -48.44 24.45 -2.44
CA SER A 248 -47.82 25.79 -2.43
C SER A 248 -46.81 26.02 -3.56
N ALA A 249 -46.18 24.97 -4.12
CA ALA A 249 -45.32 25.13 -5.31
C ALA A 249 -46.15 25.38 -6.56
N ILE A 250 -47.22 24.59 -6.74
CA ILE A 250 -48.12 24.69 -7.90
C ILE A 250 -48.76 26.08 -7.97
N ASN A 251 -49.23 26.60 -6.83
CA ASN A 251 -49.77 27.97 -6.76
C ASN A 251 -48.71 29.05 -7.04
N ILE A 252 -47.44 28.86 -6.66
CA ILE A 252 -46.36 29.80 -7.02
C ILE A 252 -46.09 29.79 -8.53
N ASN A 253 -45.92 28.61 -9.15
CA ASN A 253 -45.68 28.50 -10.59
C ASN A 253 -46.85 29.05 -11.40
N TRP A 254 -48.08 28.66 -11.07
CA TRP A 254 -49.29 29.16 -11.72
C TRP A 254 -49.44 30.68 -11.56
N ALA A 255 -49.14 31.25 -10.38
CA ALA A 255 -49.17 32.69 -10.16
C ALA A 255 -48.09 33.45 -10.96
N VAL A 256 -46.88 32.91 -11.07
CA VAL A 256 -45.82 33.47 -11.95
C VAL A 256 -46.28 33.45 -13.40
N THR A 257 -46.81 32.33 -13.88
CA THR A 257 -47.32 32.20 -15.25
C THR A 257 -48.49 33.14 -15.53
N LEU A 258 -49.48 33.22 -14.63
CA LEU A 258 -50.57 34.21 -14.72
C LEU A 258 -50.05 35.65 -14.72
N SER A 259 -48.99 35.95 -13.96
CA SER A 259 -48.36 37.28 -13.97
C SER A 259 -47.60 37.58 -15.27
N ASN A 260 -47.07 36.57 -15.96
CA ASN A 260 -46.44 36.71 -17.28
C ASN A 260 -47.48 36.92 -18.39
N TYR A 261 -48.68 36.35 -18.24
CA TYR A 261 -49.84 36.57 -19.12
C TYR A 261 -50.72 37.75 -18.65
N GLU A 262 -50.17 38.64 -17.82
CA GLU A 262 -50.78 39.86 -17.27
C GLU A 262 -52.14 39.68 -16.54
N LYS A 263 -52.50 38.44 -16.17
CA LYS A 263 -53.65 38.09 -15.31
C LYS A 263 -53.38 38.42 -13.85
N PHE A 264 -52.94 39.66 -13.59
CA PHE A 264 -52.37 40.08 -12.31
C PHE A 264 -53.34 40.05 -11.12
N LYS A 265 -54.66 39.87 -11.33
CA LYS A 265 -55.64 39.62 -10.27
C LYS A 265 -55.62 38.16 -9.81
N GLU A 266 -55.65 37.23 -10.75
CA GLU A 266 -55.59 35.79 -10.49
C GLU A 266 -54.20 35.38 -9.95
N ALA A 267 -53.13 35.96 -10.52
CA ALA A 267 -51.77 35.79 -9.98
C ALA A 267 -51.67 36.19 -8.50
N GLU A 268 -52.23 37.36 -8.13
CA GLU A 268 -52.22 37.82 -6.74
C GLU A 268 -53.00 36.87 -5.81
N LYS A 269 -54.13 36.31 -6.26
CA LYS A 269 -54.88 35.27 -5.52
C LYS A 269 -54.02 34.03 -5.28
N HIS A 270 -53.46 33.43 -6.33
CA HIS A 270 -52.66 32.19 -6.20
C HIS A 270 -51.39 32.42 -5.36
N PHE A 271 -50.75 33.59 -5.45
CA PHE A 271 -49.66 33.94 -4.52
C PHE A 271 -50.13 34.04 -3.07
N MET A 272 -51.32 34.57 -2.77
CA MET A 272 -51.83 34.66 -1.39
C MET A 272 -52.26 33.30 -0.83
N ASP A 273 -52.82 32.40 -1.66
CA ASP A 273 -53.10 31.00 -1.29
C ASP A 273 -51.79 30.22 -1.01
N ALA A 274 -50.75 30.47 -1.81
CA ALA A 274 -49.41 29.97 -1.53
C ALA A 274 -48.80 30.58 -0.25
N LEU A 275 -48.99 31.89 0.00
CA LEU A 275 -48.49 32.59 1.17
C LEU A 275 -49.00 31.95 2.46
N LYS A 276 -50.33 31.83 2.58
CA LYS A 276 -51.01 31.21 3.72
C LYS A 276 -50.50 29.80 3.99
N THR A 277 -50.32 29.00 2.94
CA THR A 277 -49.76 27.64 3.02
C THR A 277 -48.29 27.65 3.46
N CYS A 278 -47.48 28.60 2.97
CA CYS A 278 -46.07 28.69 3.33
C CYS A 278 -45.83 29.23 4.74
N GLU A 279 -46.65 30.15 5.22
CA GLU A 279 -46.61 30.68 6.58
C GLU A 279 -47.04 29.60 7.59
N GLN A 280 -48.17 28.91 7.35
CA GLN A 280 -48.67 27.82 8.22
C GLN A 280 -47.64 26.68 8.42
N TYR A 281 -46.85 26.35 7.40
CA TYR A 281 -45.88 25.24 7.44
C TYR A 281 -44.40 25.70 7.52
N GLY A 282 -44.14 26.99 7.78
CA GLY A 282 -42.77 27.50 7.98
C GLY A 282 -41.85 27.42 6.75
N TYR A 283 -42.41 27.46 5.53
CA TYR A 283 -41.66 27.33 4.27
C TYR A 283 -40.95 28.64 3.86
N HIS A 284 -40.10 29.18 4.73
CA HIS A 284 -39.38 30.47 4.61
C HIS A 284 -38.85 30.76 3.19
N ASN A 285 -38.12 29.82 2.56
CA ASN A 285 -37.59 29.99 1.21
C ASN A 285 -38.67 30.24 0.14
N ARG A 286 -39.89 29.73 0.32
CA ARG A 286 -41.03 30.00 -0.56
C ARG A 286 -41.78 31.27 -0.19
N ILE A 287 -41.80 31.68 1.07
CA ILE A 287 -42.34 33.00 1.45
C ILE A 287 -41.53 34.11 0.74
N ILE A 288 -40.20 33.95 0.63
CA ILE A 288 -39.33 34.82 -0.18
C ILE A 288 -39.76 34.84 -1.66
N LEU A 289 -40.07 33.67 -2.26
CA LEU A 289 -40.54 33.59 -3.65
C LEU A 289 -41.93 34.19 -3.85
N VAL A 290 -42.85 33.99 -2.89
CA VAL A 290 -44.21 34.55 -2.93
C VAL A 290 -44.18 36.07 -2.81
N TYR A 291 -43.44 36.64 -1.85
CA TYR A 291 -43.27 38.10 -1.79
C TYR A 291 -42.47 38.64 -2.98
N SER A 292 -41.54 37.87 -3.57
CA SER A 292 -40.91 38.25 -4.84
C SER A 292 -41.92 38.36 -5.97
N GLY A 293 -42.75 37.33 -6.17
CA GLY A 293 -43.76 37.27 -7.21
C GLY A 293 -44.86 38.31 -7.04
N LEU A 294 -45.37 38.52 -5.82
CA LEU A 294 -46.29 39.62 -5.49
C LEU A 294 -45.68 40.99 -5.76
N GLY A 295 -44.36 41.13 -5.54
CA GLY A 295 -43.60 42.32 -5.91
C GLY A 295 -43.58 42.56 -7.42
N GLU A 296 -43.21 41.55 -8.21
CA GLU A 296 -43.16 41.62 -9.68
C GLU A 296 -44.56 41.78 -10.31
N THR A 297 -45.58 41.10 -9.80
CA THR A 297 -47.00 41.32 -10.15
C THR A 297 -47.45 42.74 -9.83
N SER A 298 -46.93 43.35 -8.75
CA SER A 298 -47.21 44.77 -8.44
C SER A 298 -46.45 45.72 -9.36
N LEU A 299 -45.25 45.38 -9.85
CA LEU A 299 -44.54 46.13 -10.90
C LEU A 299 -45.27 46.08 -12.24
N GLY A 300 -45.80 44.93 -12.64
CA GLY A 300 -46.64 44.80 -13.84
C GLY A 300 -47.88 45.70 -13.79
N LYS A 301 -48.53 45.81 -12.63
CA LYS A 301 -49.60 46.78 -12.34
C LYS A 301 -49.13 48.26 -12.30
N GLY A 302 -47.84 48.55 -12.45
CA GLY A 302 -47.26 49.88 -12.26
C GLY A 302 -47.20 50.37 -10.80
N ASN A 303 -47.57 49.55 -9.82
CA ASN A 303 -47.62 49.92 -8.40
C ASN A 303 -46.28 49.63 -7.71
N TYR A 304 -45.31 50.52 -7.93
CA TYR A 304 -43.96 50.41 -7.36
C TYR A 304 -43.90 50.48 -5.84
N GLU A 305 -44.90 51.09 -5.19
CA GLU A 305 -44.97 51.22 -3.73
C GLU A 305 -45.36 49.90 -3.06
N LYS A 306 -46.41 49.25 -3.58
CA LYS A 306 -46.80 47.90 -3.17
C LYS A 306 -45.71 46.89 -3.51
N ALA A 307 -45.04 47.04 -4.66
CA ALA A 307 -43.90 46.20 -5.03
C ALA A 307 -42.72 46.34 -4.05
N MET A 308 -42.33 47.57 -3.71
CA MET A 308 -41.27 47.85 -2.74
C MET A 308 -41.60 47.27 -1.36
N ASN A 309 -42.85 47.40 -0.90
CA ASN A 309 -43.32 46.80 0.37
C ASN A 309 -43.11 45.27 0.38
N TYR A 310 -43.51 44.57 -0.68
CA TYR A 310 -43.26 43.13 -0.80
C TYR A 310 -41.77 42.77 -0.89
N PHE A 311 -40.95 43.52 -1.63
CA PHE A 311 -39.50 43.26 -1.69
C PHE A 311 -38.79 43.53 -0.35
N VAL A 312 -39.23 44.52 0.43
CA VAL A 312 -38.75 44.76 1.80
C VAL A 312 -39.17 43.62 2.74
N LYS A 313 -40.41 43.12 2.64
CA LYS A 313 -40.85 41.91 3.38
C LYS A 313 -40.02 40.68 3.00
N ALA A 314 -39.77 40.47 1.71
CA ALA A 314 -38.89 39.40 1.24
C ALA A 314 -37.48 39.56 1.82
N LEU A 315 -36.87 40.75 1.73
CA LEU A 315 -35.54 41.07 2.28
C LEU A 315 -35.45 40.81 3.78
N GLY A 316 -36.49 41.15 4.54
CA GLY A 316 -36.58 40.88 5.98
C GLY A 316 -36.56 39.39 6.33
N ILE A 317 -37.09 38.53 5.44
CA ILE A 317 -36.94 37.07 5.57
C ILE A 317 -35.58 36.61 5.07
N VAL A 318 -35.09 37.11 3.91
CA VAL A 318 -33.79 36.63 3.40
C VAL A 318 -32.65 36.94 4.37
N ASN A 319 -32.68 38.10 5.04
CA ASN A 319 -31.70 38.46 6.08
C ASN A 319 -31.70 37.50 7.30
N LYS A 320 -32.77 36.75 7.54
CA LYS A 320 -32.86 35.70 8.58
C LYS A 320 -32.46 34.31 8.06
N THR A 321 -31.96 34.21 6.83
CA THR A 321 -31.57 32.95 6.18
C THR A 321 -30.19 33.08 5.53
N ASN A 322 -29.48 31.97 5.33
CA ASN A 322 -28.22 31.98 4.57
C ASN A 322 -28.42 32.00 3.03
N ASN A 323 -29.56 32.52 2.55
CA ASN A 323 -29.96 32.45 1.13
C ASN A 323 -29.36 33.64 0.33
N LYS A 324 -28.04 33.58 0.09
CA LYS A 324 -27.29 34.61 -0.65
C LYS A 324 -27.90 34.93 -2.03
N ARG A 325 -28.29 33.90 -2.80
CA ARG A 325 -28.89 34.06 -4.15
C ARG A 325 -30.23 34.80 -4.11
N GLY A 326 -31.08 34.49 -3.12
CA GLY A 326 -32.32 35.23 -2.86
C GLY A 326 -32.06 36.69 -2.50
N LYS A 327 -31.03 36.97 -1.69
CA LYS A 327 -30.69 38.32 -1.23
C LYS A 327 -30.20 39.19 -2.39
N ALA A 328 -29.34 38.63 -3.24
CA ALA A 328 -28.90 39.25 -4.49
C ALA A 328 -30.08 39.60 -5.41
N SER A 329 -31.02 38.66 -5.61
CA SER A 329 -32.21 38.85 -6.44
C SER A 329 -33.13 39.95 -5.92
N ILE A 330 -33.38 40.00 -4.61
CA ILE A 330 -34.18 41.07 -4.00
C ILE A 330 -33.50 42.43 -4.12
N TYR A 331 -32.19 42.53 -3.89
CA TYR A 331 -31.45 43.78 -4.09
C TYR A 331 -31.49 44.25 -5.56
N ARG A 332 -31.40 43.35 -6.55
CA ARG A 332 -31.59 43.71 -7.97
C ARG A 332 -32.97 44.32 -8.23
N LYS A 333 -34.03 43.71 -7.69
CA LYS A 333 -35.42 44.16 -7.89
C LYS A 333 -35.69 45.52 -7.22
N ILE A 334 -35.15 45.74 -6.02
CA ILE A 334 -35.18 47.04 -5.32
C ILE A 334 -34.40 48.10 -6.11
N GLY A 335 -33.20 47.75 -6.59
CA GLY A 335 -32.37 48.62 -7.43
C GLY A 335 -33.08 49.05 -8.71
N ALA A 336 -33.73 48.12 -9.41
CA ALA A 336 -34.52 48.40 -10.61
C ALA A 336 -35.69 49.37 -10.35
N ILE A 337 -36.45 49.21 -9.24
CA ILE A 337 -37.47 50.20 -8.86
C ILE A 337 -36.86 51.60 -8.69
N HIS A 338 -35.68 51.70 -8.08
CA HIS A 338 -35.04 52.99 -7.86
C HIS A 338 -34.50 53.66 -9.14
N ILE A 339 -34.29 52.91 -10.24
CA ILE A 339 -34.09 53.52 -11.58
C ILE A 339 -35.38 54.22 -12.00
N GLU A 340 -36.49 53.48 -12.06
CA GLU A 340 -37.79 53.99 -12.52
C GLU A 340 -38.27 55.19 -11.67
N GLN A 341 -38.01 55.17 -10.36
CA GLN A 341 -38.29 56.28 -9.43
C GLN A 341 -37.31 57.47 -9.53
N GLY A 342 -36.37 57.49 -10.48
CA GLY A 342 -35.37 58.55 -10.63
C GLY A 342 -34.48 58.74 -9.39
N SER A 343 -34.16 57.65 -8.71
CA SER A 343 -33.45 57.60 -7.42
C SER A 343 -32.12 56.84 -7.56
N TYR A 344 -31.33 57.24 -8.56
CA TYR A 344 -30.19 56.49 -9.08
C TYR A 344 -29.09 56.19 -8.05
N GLU A 345 -28.86 57.07 -7.07
CA GLU A 345 -28.01 56.84 -5.89
C GLU A 345 -28.32 55.49 -5.22
N LYS A 346 -29.56 55.33 -4.76
CA LYS A 346 -30.03 54.10 -4.09
C LYS A 346 -30.12 52.93 -5.06
N SER A 347 -30.41 53.18 -6.34
CA SER A 347 -30.38 52.15 -7.35
C SER A 347 -28.99 51.51 -7.44
N ILE A 348 -27.97 52.34 -7.66
CA ILE A 348 -26.56 51.93 -7.76
C ILE A 348 -26.09 51.27 -6.46
N GLU A 349 -26.46 51.80 -5.30
CA GLU A 349 -26.17 51.20 -3.98
C GLU A 349 -26.71 49.75 -3.87
N TYR A 350 -27.96 49.50 -4.27
CA TYR A 350 -28.54 48.15 -4.23
C TYR A 350 -28.07 47.26 -5.38
N LEU A 351 -27.75 47.81 -6.56
CA LEU A 351 -27.24 47.04 -7.68
C LEU A 351 -25.81 46.56 -7.44
N TYR A 352 -24.90 47.38 -6.89
CA TYR A 352 -23.57 46.92 -6.47
C TYR A 352 -23.64 45.87 -5.35
N LYS A 353 -24.56 46.03 -4.38
CA LYS A 353 -24.83 44.97 -3.39
C LYS A 353 -25.31 43.67 -4.04
N SER A 354 -26.11 43.75 -5.10
CA SER A 354 -26.56 42.58 -5.87
C SER A 354 -25.39 41.95 -6.63
N LEU A 355 -24.58 42.77 -7.32
CA LEU A 355 -23.41 42.38 -8.11
C LEU A 355 -22.45 41.54 -7.26
N GLY A 356 -21.99 42.06 -6.12
CA GLY A 356 -21.03 41.37 -5.25
C GLY A 356 -21.53 40.05 -4.67
N PHE A 357 -22.84 39.86 -4.50
CA PHE A 357 -23.39 38.55 -4.14
C PHE A 357 -23.43 37.58 -5.33
N TYR A 358 -23.68 38.05 -6.56
CA TYR A 358 -23.71 37.20 -7.74
C TYR A 358 -22.30 36.87 -8.28
N GLU A 359 -21.32 37.77 -8.12
CA GLU A 359 -19.89 37.49 -8.34
C GLU A 359 -19.44 36.37 -7.41
N ALA A 360 -19.72 36.48 -6.11
CA ALA A 360 -19.43 35.46 -5.10
C ALA A 360 -20.27 34.17 -5.21
N LEU A 361 -21.14 34.06 -6.22
CA LEU A 361 -21.90 32.86 -6.58
C LEU A 361 -21.58 32.35 -8.00
N ASN A 362 -20.67 33.01 -8.73
CA ASN A 362 -20.36 32.78 -10.14
C ASN A 362 -21.61 32.70 -11.05
N ASP A 363 -22.64 33.50 -10.75
CA ASP A 363 -23.95 33.40 -11.37
C ASP A 363 -24.06 34.28 -12.63
N LYS A 364 -23.26 33.96 -13.66
CA LYS A 364 -23.12 34.73 -14.91
C LYS A 364 -24.46 35.24 -15.50
N SER A 365 -25.50 34.41 -15.44
CA SER A 365 -26.85 34.73 -15.95
C SER A 365 -27.60 35.80 -15.13
N SER A 366 -27.33 35.92 -13.84
CA SER A 366 -27.83 37.06 -13.04
C SER A 366 -26.91 38.27 -13.13
N LEU A 367 -25.60 38.05 -13.28
CA LEU A 367 -24.62 39.12 -13.45
C LEU A 367 -24.91 39.97 -14.68
N SER A 368 -25.14 39.38 -15.85
CA SER A 368 -25.44 40.14 -17.08
C SER A 368 -26.66 41.05 -16.92
N VAL A 369 -27.69 40.57 -16.22
CA VAL A 369 -28.91 41.35 -15.92
C VAL A 369 -28.63 42.47 -14.91
N VAL A 370 -27.77 42.25 -13.89
CA VAL A 370 -27.35 43.33 -12.98
C VAL A 370 -26.52 44.39 -13.71
N TYR A 371 -25.57 43.97 -14.55
CA TYR A 371 -24.77 44.86 -15.39
C TYR A 371 -25.65 45.74 -16.29
N ASN A 372 -26.65 45.17 -16.97
CA ASN A 372 -27.62 45.96 -17.74
C ASN A 372 -28.38 47.00 -16.89
N TYR A 373 -28.75 46.68 -15.65
CA TYR A 373 -29.38 47.66 -14.75
C TYR A 373 -28.41 48.74 -14.24
N ILE A 374 -27.13 48.43 -14.03
CA ILE A 374 -26.11 49.42 -13.67
C ILE A 374 -25.83 50.33 -14.87
N GLY A 375 -25.76 49.78 -16.08
CA GLY A 375 -25.64 50.52 -17.33
C GLY A 375 -26.79 51.50 -17.54
N GLU A 376 -28.04 51.06 -17.31
CA GLU A 376 -29.24 51.91 -17.36
C GLU A 376 -29.18 53.02 -16.30
N ALA A 377 -28.76 52.73 -15.07
CA ALA A 377 -28.62 53.75 -14.03
C ALA A 377 -27.58 54.83 -14.39
N PHE A 378 -26.45 54.45 -15.01
CA PHE A 378 -25.46 55.41 -15.49
C PHE A 378 -25.89 56.15 -16.78
N TYR A 379 -26.62 55.49 -17.67
CA TYR A 379 -27.21 56.10 -18.87
C TYR A 379 -28.17 57.24 -18.50
N GLN A 380 -29.08 57.00 -17.54
CA GLN A 380 -30.02 58.01 -17.03
C GLN A 380 -29.34 59.16 -16.25
N LEU A 381 -28.08 58.97 -15.84
CA LEU A 381 -27.21 60.00 -15.26
C LEU A 381 -26.39 60.77 -16.31
N ASN A 382 -26.49 60.40 -17.60
CA ASN A 382 -25.63 60.84 -18.71
C ASN A 382 -24.15 60.45 -18.56
N ASN A 383 -23.81 59.46 -17.72
CA ASN A 383 -22.45 58.93 -17.63
C ASN A 383 -22.27 57.82 -18.68
N PHE A 384 -22.16 58.23 -19.94
CA PHE A 384 -22.21 57.33 -21.09
C PHE A 384 -21.05 56.32 -21.12
N SER A 385 -19.85 56.68 -20.64
CA SER A 385 -18.71 55.76 -20.56
C SER A 385 -18.99 54.58 -19.62
N LYS A 386 -19.51 54.84 -18.41
CA LYS A 386 -19.86 53.75 -17.47
C LYS A 386 -21.11 52.99 -17.89
N ALA A 387 -22.03 53.63 -18.60
CA ALA A 387 -23.14 52.93 -19.24
C ALA A 387 -22.63 51.91 -20.28
N GLU A 388 -21.72 52.33 -21.16
CA GLU A 388 -21.12 51.50 -22.21
C GLU A 388 -20.37 50.29 -21.63
N GLU A 389 -19.47 50.53 -20.67
CA GLU A 389 -18.73 49.49 -19.93
C GLU A 389 -19.66 48.42 -19.34
N ASN A 390 -20.73 48.85 -18.65
CA ASN A 390 -21.66 47.94 -17.99
C ASN A 390 -22.53 47.18 -19.00
N TYR A 391 -23.01 47.82 -20.07
CA TYR A 391 -23.73 47.11 -21.13
C TYR A 391 -22.83 46.09 -21.87
N GLN A 392 -21.57 46.41 -22.14
CA GLN A 392 -20.60 45.49 -22.77
C GLN A 392 -20.31 44.28 -21.87
N ASN A 393 -20.09 44.48 -20.56
CA ASN A 393 -20.01 43.39 -19.58
C ASN A 393 -21.28 42.53 -19.57
N GLY A 394 -22.45 43.14 -19.75
CA GLY A 394 -23.72 42.44 -19.96
C GLY A 394 -23.75 41.59 -21.23
N VAL A 395 -23.28 42.12 -22.36
CA VAL A 395 -23.19 41.41 -23.66
C VAL A 395 -22.30 40.18 -23.53
N VAL A 396 -21.05 40.33 -23.08
CA VAL A 396 -20.06 39.25 -23.03
C VAL A 396 -20.58 38.04 -22.25
N LEU A 397 -21.17 38.28 -21.07
CA LEU A 397 -21.78 37.24 -20.26
C LEU A 397 -23.00 36.59 -20.92
N CYS A 398 -23.80 37.33 -21.70
CA CYS A 398 -24.90 36.73 -22.46
C CYS A 398 -24.39 35.92 -23.68
N GLU A 399 -23.31 36.34 -24.32
CA GLU A 399 -22.67 35.62 -25.43
C GLU A 399 -22.03 34.30 -24.96
N GLU A 400 -21.32 34.29 -23.84
CA GLU A 400 -20.83 33.07 -23.18
C GLU A 400 -21.95 32.06 -22.83
N LEU A 401 -23.13 32.57 -22.48
CA LEU A 401 -24.30 31.75 -22.11
C LEU A 401 -25.19 31.40 -23.32
N GLY A 402 -24.93 31.96 -24.50
CA GLY A 402 -25.80 31.86 -25.66
C GLY A 402 -27.18 32.52 -25.49
N ASP A 403 -27.38 33.39 -24.49
CA ASP A 403 -28.66 34.05 -24.24
C ASP A 403 -28.95 35.13 -25.29
N GLN A 404 -29.66 34.73 -26.34
CA GLN A 404 -30.02 35.60 -27.44
C GLN A 404 -30.93 36.77 -26.99
N LYS A 405 -31.69 36.60 -25.91
CA LYS A 405 -32.60 37.64 -25.39
C LYS A 405 -31.84 38.67 -24.56
N GLY A 406 -30.92 38.21 -23.71
CA GLY A 406 -29.95 39.08 -23.03
C GLY A 406 -29.14 39.92 -24.03
N ILE A 407 -28.54 39.27 -25.05
CA ILE A 407 -27.80 39.94 -26.13
C ILE A 407 -28.68 41.00 -26.82
N ALA A 408 -29.90 40.64 -27.24
CA ALA A 408 -30.80 41.56 -27.93
C ALA A 408 -31.12 42.80 -27.10
N ILE A 409 -31.42 42.63 -25.80
CA ILE A 409 -31.71 43.74 -24.89
C ILE A 409 -30.47 44.63 -24.69
N SER A 410 -29.30 44.04 -24.45
CA SER A 410 -28.05 44.82 -24.30
C SER A 410 -27.67 45.58 -25.59
N TYR A 411 -27.89 44.99 -26.77
CA TYR A 411 -27.68 45.69 -28.05
C TYR A 411 -28.69 46.83 -28.27
N LEU A 412 -29.97 46.70 -27.84
CA LEU A 412 -30.91 47.83 -27.87
C LEU A 412 -30.46 48.96 -26.93
N SER A 413 -29.98 48.63 -25.73
CA SER A 413 -29.42 49.60 -24.78
C SER A 413 -28.15 50.29 -25.32
N LEU A 414 -27.24 49.55 -25.96
CA LEU A 414 -26.07 50.12 -26.63
C LEU A 414 -26.46 51.00 -27.83
N GLY A 415 -27.45 50.59 -28.63
CA GLY A 415 -27.99 51.42 -29.71
C GLY A 415 -28.52 52.75 -29.20
N ALA A 416 -29.39 52.74 -28.18
CA ALA A 416 -29.91 53.96 -27.55
C ALA A 416 -28.81 54.84 -26.95
N LEU A 417 -27.79 54.24 -26.33
CA LEU A 417 -26.61 54.94 -25.82
C LEU A 417 -25.83 55.67 -26.94
N LYS A 418 -25.59 54.98 -28.06
CA LYS A 418 -24.90 55.54 -29.23
C LYS A 418 -25.69 56.68 -29.88
N VAL A 419 -27.02 56.61 -29.92
CA VAL A 419 -27.87 57.75 -30.32
C VAL A 419 -27.66 58.96 -29.42
N LYS A 420 -27.55 58.79 -28.08
CA LYS A 420 -27.23 59.92 -27.17
C LYS A 420 -25.82 60.47 -27.33
N GLN A 421 -24.85 59.62 -27.71
CA GLN A 421 -23.50 60.04 -28.10
C GLN A 421 -23.46 60.69 -29.50
N LYS A 422 -24.56 60.69 -30.27
CA LYS A 422 -24.68 61.08 -31.69
C LYS A 422 -23.88 60.23 -32.69
N LEU A 423 -23.55 58.99 -32.29
CA LEU A 423 -22.81 58.01 -33.09
C LEU A 423 -23.80 57.12 -33.85
N PHE A 424 -24.48 57.71 -34.84
CA PHE A 424 -25.65 57.07 -35.48
C PHE A 424 -25.31 55.81 -36.28
N GLU A 425 -24.15 55.74 -36.93
CA GLU A 425 -23.71 54.53 -37.65
C GLU A 425 -23.47 53.35 -36.70
N GLU A 426 -22.81 53.59 -35.56
CA GLU A 426 -22.67 52.58 -34.51
C GLU A 426 -24.02 52.20 -33.90
N ALA A 427 -24.92 53.17 -33.70
CA ALA A 427 -26.27 52.91 -33.20
C ALA A 427 -27.04 51.97 -34.13
N MET A 428 -27.08 52.27 -35.43
CA MET A 428 -27.67 51.41 -36.47
C MET A 428 -27.09 49.99 -36.42
N LEU A 429 -25.76 49.86 -36.36
CA LEU A 429 -25.08 48.55 -36.28
C LEU A 429 -25.52 47.72 -35.06
N TYR A 430 -25.72 48.33 -33.89
CA TYR A 430 -26.26 47.61 -32.73
C TYR A 430 -27.75 47.29 -32.87
N LEU A 431 -28.54 48.20 -33.43
CA LEU A 431 -29.98 48.01 -33.60
C LEU A 431 -30.31 46.95 -34.66
N GLU A 432 -29.54 46.85 -35.74
CA GLU A 432 -29.65 45.77 -36.73
C GLU A 432 -29.31 44.41 -36.12
N LYS A 433 -28.20 44.32 -35.38
CA LYS A 433 -27.83 43.11 -34.62
C LYS A 433 -28.92 42.72 -33.62
N ALA A 434 -29.63 43.68 -33.02
CA ALA A 434 -30.78 43.41 -32.16
C ALA A 434 -32.02 42.94 -32.96
N HIS A 435 -32.35 43.60 -34.08
CA HIS A 435 -33.47 43.23 -34.96
C HIS A 435 -33.42 41.75 -35.34
N ASP A 436 -32.23 41.31 -35.76
CA ASP A 436 -31.99 39.97 -36.27
C ASP A 436 -32.14 38.88 -35.18
N LYS A 437 -32.08 39.26 -33.89
CA LYS A 437 -32.45 38.39 -32.75
C LYS A 437 -33.95 38.50 -32.44
N VAL A 438 -34.47 39.72 -32.27
CA VAL A 438 -35.86 39.99 -31.86
C VAL A 438 -36.88 39.41 -32.85
N LYS A 439 -36.64 39.58 -34.15
CA LYS A 439 -37.50 39.03 -35.23
C LYS A 439 -37.60 37.51 -35.19
N LYS A 440 -36.54 36.82 -34.75
CA LYS A 440 -36.51 35.35 -34.59
C LYS A 440 -37.20 34.86 -33.31
N MET A 441 -37.54 35.75 -32.37
CA MET A 441 -38.26 35.42 -31.12
C MET A 441 -39.78 35.60 -31.21
N GLY A 442 -40.27 36.46 -32.10
CA GLY A 442 -41.71 36.72 -32.27
C GLY A 442 -42.40 37.45 -31.11
N HIS A 443 -41.67 37.86 -30.07
CA HIS A 443 -42.25 38.57 -28.92
C HIS A 443 -42.60 40.02 -29.27
N SER A 444 -43.84 40.42 -29.01
CA SER A 444 -44.34 41.77 -29.32
C SER A 444 -43.70 42.88 -28.49
N ARG A 445 -43.28 42.61 -27.24
CA ARG A 445 -42.69 43.63 -26.35
C ARG A 445 -41.30 44.03 -26.83
N GLU A 446 -40.43 43.06 -27.07
CA GLU A 446 -39.07 43.29 -27.56
C GLU A 446 -39.08 43.91 -28.97
N LEU A 447 -40.08 43.59 -29.80
CA LEU A 447 -40.30 44.23 -31.10
C LEU A 447 -40.71 45.71 -30.98
N ILE A 448 -41.59 46.05 -30.03
CA ILE A 448 -41.93 47.46 -29.72
C ILE A 448 -40.69 48.22 -29.21
N LEU A 449 -39.88 47.61 -28.33
CA LEU A 449 -38.62 48.21 -27.86
C LEU A 449 -37.63 48.45 -29.01
N TYR A 450 -37.52 47.50 -29.95
CA TYR A 450 -36.72 47.66 -31.16
C TYR A 450 -37.20 48.85 -32.01
N TYR A 451 -38.49 48.92 -32.33
CA TYR A 451 -39.03 50.02 -33.14
C TYR A 451 -38.90 51.37 -32.43
N ASN A 452 -39.10 51.42 -31.10
CA ASN A 452 -38.84 52.62 -30.31
C ASN A 452 -37.39 53.09 -30.39
N ALA A 453 -36.41 52.19 -30.35
CA ALA A 453 -35.00 52.54 -30.43
C ALA A 453 -34.59 52.95 -31.86
N MET A 454 -35.08 52.24 -32.88
CA MET A 454 -34.84 52.58 -34.29
C MET A 454 -35.46 53.93 -34.67
N ALA A 455 -36.69 54.21 -34.24
CA ALA A 455 -37.33 55.52 -34.42
C ALA A 455 -36.60 56.64 -33.65
N GLU A 456 -35.84 56.33 -32.59
CA GLU A 456 -34.97 57.33 -31.95
C GLU A 456 -33.75 57.67 -32.80
N CYS A 457 -33.10 56.66 -33.39
CA CYS A 457 -31.96 56.86 -34.28
C CYS A 457 -32.35 57.73 -35.47
N LYS A 458 -33.38 57.30 -36.22
CA LYS A 458 -33.93 58.02 -37.38
C LYS A 458 -34.37 59.46 -37.04
N TYR A 459 -35.07 59.66 -35.92
CA TYR A 459 -35.44 61.00 -35.45
C TYR A 459 -34.22 61.90 -35.18
N ASN A 460 -33.14 61.39 -34.56
CA ASN A 460 -31.93 62.17 -34.29
C ASN A 460 -31.03 62.37 -35.52
N GLN A 461 -31.17 61.53 -36.56
CA GLN A 461 -30.58 61.74 -37.89
C GLN A 461 -31.32 62.81 -38.71
N GLY A 462 -32.54 63.19 -38.33
CA GLY A 462 -33.40 64.11 -39.08
C GLY A 462 -34.36 63.41 -40.06
N GLU A 463 -34.41 62.09 -40.05
CA GLU A 463 -35.24 61.24 -40.92
C GLU A 463 -36.63 61.06 -40.27
N ILE A 464 -37.38 62.17 -40.17
CA ILE A 464 -38.60 62.26 -39.35
C ILE A 464 -39.75 61.41 -39.90
N GLU A 465 -39.87 61.30 -41.22
CA GLU A 465 -40.86 60.46 -41.91
C GLU A 465 -40.62 58.97 -41.62
N GLU A 466 -39.39 58.48 -41.75
CA GLU A 466 -39.06 57.08 -41.41
C GLU A 466 -39.27 56.78 -39.92
N ALA A 467 -38.91 57.73 -39.05
CA ALA A 467 -39.19 57.63 -37.62
C ALA A 467 -40.70 57.56 -37.33
N LEU A 468 -41.53 58.29 -38.09
CA LEU A 468 -42.99 58.22 -37.98
C LEU A 468 -43.52 56.85 -38.42
N ASP A 469 -43.07 56.32 -39.56
CA ASP A 469 -43.55 55.03 -40.08
C ASP A 469 -43.23 53.86 -39.13
N LEU A 470 -42.03 53.85 -38.54
CA LEU A 470 -41.66 52.90 -37.48
C LEU A 470 -42.61 53.01 -36.27
N MET A 471 -43.00 54.22 -35.88
CA MET A 471 -43.94 54.44 -34.79
C MET A 471 -45.42 54.18 -35.16
N LEU A 472 -45.79 54.28 -36.44
CA LEU A 472 -47.09 53.84 -36.94
C LEU A 472 -47.21 52.30 -36.90
N GLN A 473 -46.12 51.56 -37.13
CA GLN A 473 -46.09 50.11 -36.90
C GLN A 473 -46.33 49.78 -35.42
N VAL A 474 -45.73 50.53 -34.48
CA VAL A 474 -46.02 50.39 -33.03
C VAL A 474 -47.48 50.71 -32.70
N LEU A 475 -48.09 51.73 -33.32
CA LEU A 475 -49.52 52.04 -33.14
C LEU A 475 -50.45 50.99 -33.75
N SER A 476 -50.07 50.30 -34.83
CA SER A 476 -50.84 49.14 -35.32
C SER A 476 -50.96 48.02 -34.27
N MET A 477 -50.07 48.02 -33.28
CA MET A 477 -50.04 47.11 -32.13
C MET A 477 -50.62 47.74 -30.85
N GLU A 478 -51.39 48.85 -30.91
CA GLU A 478 -51.81 49.64 -29.73
C GLU A 478 -52.55 48.83 -28.64
N HIS A 479 -53.23 47.72 -28.97
CA HIS A 479 -53.78 46.80 -27.95
C HIS A 479 -52.67 46.20 -27.07
N LYS A 480 -51.64 45.63 -27.71
CA LYS A 480 -50.47 45.04 -27.05
C LYS A 480 -49.58 46.10 -26.41
N LEU A 481 -49.58 47.32 -26.94
CA LEU A 481 -48.89 48.45 -26.31
C LEU A 481 -49.49 48.79 -24.94
N LYS A 482 -50.83 48.72 -24.82
CA LYS A 482 -51.58 49.01 -23.57
C LYS A 482 -51.46 47.92 -22.51
N GLU A 483 -50.91 46.75 -22.84
CA GLU A 483 -50.41 45.78 -21.86
C GLU A 483 -49.12 46.36 -21.23
N PHE A 484 -48.07 46.56 -22.05
CA PHE A 484 -46.73 46.95 -21.58
C PHE A 484 -46.57 48.43 -21.15
N LYS A 485 -46.90 48.73 -19.89
CA LYS A 485 -46.88 50.09 -19.29
C LYS A 485 -45.62 50.96 -19.51
N LYS A 486 -44.41 50.39 -19.52
CA LYS A 486 -43.17 51.17 -19.80
C LYS A 486 -42.98 51.45 -21.30
N PRO A 487 -43.01 50.44 -22.21
CA PRO A 487 -43.09 50.68 -23.65
C PRO A 487 -44.23 51.61 -24.09
N GLU A 488 -45.37 51.61 -23.40
CA GLU A 488 -46.47 52.56 -23.64
C GLU A 488 -46.03 54.03 -23.46
N ILE A 489 -45.34 54.34 -22.35
CA ILE A 489 -44.77 55.67 -22.08
C ILE A 489 -43.72 56.04 -23.14
N GLU A 490 -42.78 55.15 -23.41
CA GLU A 490 -41.69 55.37 -24.38
C GLU A 490 -42.25 55.67 -25.78
N SER A 491 -43.21 54.85 -26.24
CA SER A 491 -43.81 54.96 -27.57
C SER A 491 -44.63 56.25 -27.73
N TYR A 492 -45.48 56.58 -26.75
CA TYR A 492 -46.23 57.84 -26.80
C TYR A 492 -45.30 59.06 -26.66
N THR A 493 -44.20 58.98 -25.91
CA THR A 493 -43.22 60.07 -25.84
C THR A 493 -42.50 60.26 -27.18
N ARG A 494 -42.11 59.16 -27.86
CA ARG A 494 -41.50 59.18 -29.20
C ARG A 494 -42.44 59.75 -30.27
N LEU A 495 -43.71 59.32 -30.27
CA LEU A 495 -44.76 59.89 -31.12
C LEU A 495 -44.95 61.38 -30.84
N GLY A 496 -44.92 61.79 -29.57
CA GLY A 496 -44.98 63.18 -29.17
C GLY A 496 -43.86 64.02 -29.79
N THR A 497 -42.60 63.56 -29.70
CA THR A 497 -41.45 64.29 -30.26
C THR A 497 -41.49 64.35 -31.79
N ILE A 498 -41.84 63.24 -32.46
CA ILE A 498 -41.99 63.20 -33.93
C ILE A 498 -43.10 64.16 -34.39
N TYR A 499 -44.27 64.17 -33.75
CA TYR A 499 -45.34 65.10 -34.11
C TYR A 499 -45.02 66.57 -33.77
N TYR A 500 -44.10 66.83 -32.84
CA TYR A 500 -43.64 68.18 -32.51
C TYR A 500 -42.75 68.76 -33.63
N GLU A 501 -41.77 67.99 -34.15
CA GLU A 501 -40.94 68.47 -35.28
C GLU A 501 -41.74 68.58 -36.58
N LEU A 502 -42.72 67.68 -36.79
CA LEU A 502 -43.71 67.80 -37.88
C LEU A 502 -44.73 68.93 -37.67
N GLN A 503 -44.50 69.82 -36.70
CA GLN A 503 -45.28 71.02 -36.36
C GLN A 503 -46.76 70.77 -36.05
N LYS A 504 -47.14 69.51 -35.74
CA LYS A 504 -48.50 69.07 -35.43
C LYS A 504 -48.70 69.11 -33.92
N TYR A 505 -48.54 70.30 -33.34
CA TYR A 505 -48.37 70.52 -31.90
C TYR A 505 -49.54 70.00 -31.04
N GLU A 506 -50.78 70.00 -31.54
CA GLU A 506 -51.94 69.40 -30.87
C GLU A 506 -51.85 67.87 -30.79
N LYS A 507 -51.35 67.20 -31.84
CA LYS A 507 -51.10 65.75 -31.82
C LYS A 507 -49.96 65.42 -30.86
N ALA A 508 -48.90 66.23 -30.85
CA ALA A 508 -47.81 66.11 -29.91
C ALA A 508 -48.31 66.24 -28.45
N GLU A 509 -49.09 67.28 -28.15
CA GLU A 509 -49.70 67.54 -26.83
C GLU A 509 -50.55 66.35 -26.36
N MET A 510 -51.39 65.79 -27.25
CA MET A 510 -52.20 64.61 -26.97
C MET A 510 -51.34 63.40 -26.58
N PHE A 511 -50.26 63.11 -27.33
CA PHE A 511 -49.39 61.97 -27.05
C PHE A 511 -48.56 62.15 -25.77
N PHE A 512 -48.02 63.35 -25.51
CA PHE A 512 -47.37 63.65 -24.23
C PHE A 512 -48.37 63.59 -23.05
N ARG A 513 -49.64 63.96 -23.24
CA ARG A 513 -50.69 63.77 -22.23
C ARG A 513 -51.00 62.29 -21.97
N LYS A 514 -51.06 61.44 -23.00
CA LYS A 514 -51.20 59.98 -22.85
C LYS A 514 -50.04 59.41 -22.04
N SER A 515 -48.81 59.72 -22.45
CA SER A 515 -47.59 59.29 -21.77
C SER A 515 -47.54 59.74 -20.30
N LEU A 516 -47.71 61.04 -20.04
CA LEU A 516 -47.70 61.64 -18.71
C LEU A 516 -48.69 60.96 -17.75
N LYS A 517 -49.89 60.62 -18.22
CA LYS A 517 -50.91 59.94 -17.40
C LYS A 517 -50.37 58.61 -16.84
N THR A 518 -49.75 57.79 -17.68
CA THR A 518 -49.15 56.52 -17.27
C THR A 518 -47.89 56.73 -16.42
N SER A 519 -47.04 57.71 -16.77
CA SER A 519 -45.84 58.07 -16.00
C SER A 519 -46.16 58.51 -14.56
N ILE A 520 -47.25 59.27 -14.35
CA ILE A 520 -47.71 59.70 -13.01
C ILE A 520 -48.18 58.49 -12.18
N VAL A 521 -48.96 57.57 -12.77
CA VAL A 521 -49.42 56.36 -12.08
C VAL A 521 -48.25 55.48 -11.63
N MET A 522 -47.23 55.35 -12.48
CA MET A 522 -45.99 54.64 -12.16
C MET A 522 -45.03 55.43 -11.26
N LYS A 523 -45.32 56.70 -10.95
CA LYS A 523 -44.41 57.61 -10.23
C LYS A 523 -43.02 57.73 -10.90
N SER A 524 -42.94 57.56 -12.22
CA SER A 524 -41.67 57.54 -12.98
C SER A 524 -41.14 58.96 -13.16
N LYS A 525 -40.22 59.39 -12.29
CA LYS A 525 -39.77 60.79 -12.23
C LYS A 525 -39.13 61.27 -13.54
N MET A 526 -38.33 60.41 -14.18
CA MET A 526 -37.62 60.79 -15.41
C MET A 526 -38.59 61.04 -16.55
N GLU A 527 -39.64 60.22 -16.68
CA GLU A 527 -40.64 60.37 -17.73
C GLU A 527 -41.66 61.47 -17.43
N ILE A 528 -42.02 61.71 -16.17
CA ILE A 528 -42.78 62.90 -15.78
C ILE A 528 -41.98 64.17 -16.13
N LYS A 529 -40.66 64.19 -15.84
CA LYS A 529 -39.74 65.29 -16.20
C LYS A 529 -39.68 65.50 -17.73
N ASN A 530 -39.51 64.42 -18.51
CA ASN A 530 -39.51 64.48 -19.98
C ASN A 530 -40.83 65.06 -20.51
N ASN A 531 -41.96 64.53 -20.06
CA ASN A 531 -43.29 64.95 -20.53
C ASN A 531 -43.64 66.39 -20.12
N TYR A 532 -43.24 66.86 -18.93
CA TYR A 532 -43.43 68.26 -18.54
C TYR A 532 -42.61 69.24 -19.39
N PHE A 533 -41.38 68.90 -19.75
CA PHE A 533 -40.58 69.70 -20.68
C PHE A 533 -41.26 69.82 -22.05
N TRP A 534 -41.68 68.69 -22.63
CA TRP A 534 -42.28 68.68 -23.95
C TRP A 534 -43.68 69.30 -24.00
N LEU A 535 -44.51 69.13 -22.97
CA LEU A 535 -45.80 69.83 -22.86
C LEU A 535 -45.60 71.35 -22.73
N SER A 536 -44.58 71.80 -22.00
CA SER A 536 -44.22 73.21 -21.94
C SER A 536 -43.88 73.76 -23.34
N LYS A 537 -43.08 73.02 -24.13
CA LYS A 537 -42.74 73.38 -25.51
C LYS A 537 -43.93 73.32 -26.48
N CYS A 538 -44.84 72.35 -26.33
CA CYS A 538 -46.09 72.32 -27.09
C CYS A 538 -46.94 73.57 -26.81
N TYR A 539 -47.11 73.96 -25.53
CA TYR A 539 -47.89 75.15 -25.20
C TYR A 539 -47.22 76.47 -25.59
N GLU A 540 -45.89 76.53 -25.63
CA GLU A 540 -45.13 77.66 -26.18
C GLU A 540 -45.49 77.87 -27.67
N LYS A 541 -45.37 76.81 -28.48
CA LYS A 541 -45.73 76.84 -29.92
C LYS A 541 -47.22 77.08 -30.18
N LEU A 542 -48.09 76.66 -29.26
CA LEU A 542 -49.53 76.91 -29.29
C LEU A 542 -49.95 78.28 -28.70
N ASN A 543 -49.01 79.19 -28.44
CA ASN A 543 -49.23 80.52 -27.83
C ASN A 543 -49.97 80.50 -26.47
N LYS A 544 -49.92 79.38 -25.74
CA LYS A 544 -50.57 79.15 -24.44
C LYS A 544 -49.57 79.36 -23.30
N TYR A 545 -48.98 80.55 -23.27
CA TYR A 545 -47.79 80.90 -22.45
C TYR A 545 -47.94 80.60 -20.95
N GLU A 546 -49.12 80.85 -20.35
CA GLU A 546 -49.38 80.52 -18.93
C GLU A 546 -49.19 79.02 -18.64
N LYS A 547 -49.76 78.16 -19.50
CA LYS A 547 -49.63 76.70 -19.39
C LYS A 547 -48.20 76.25 -19.72
N SER A 548 -47.54 76.90 -20.67
CA SER A 548 -46.12 76.66 -20.94
C SER A 548 -45.27 76.89 -19.68
N LEU A 549 -45.48 78.02 -18.99
CA LEU A 549 -44.79 78.36 -17.74
C LEU A 549 -45.18 77.44 -16.57
N GLU A 550 -46.44 77.04 -16.45
CA GLU A 550 -46.91 76.08 -15.45
C GLU A 550 -46.17 74.73 -15.59
N TYR A 551 -46.11 74.19 -16.80
CA TYR A 551 -45.41 72.93 -17.08
C TYR A 551 -43.88 73.09 -16.98
N TYR A 552 -43.31 74.25 -17.32
CA TYR A 552 -41.89 74.55 -17.14
C TYR A 552 -41.47 74.57 -15.66
N LYS A 553 -42.27 75.21 -14.79
CA LYS A 553 -42.05 75.21 -13.33
C LYS A 553 -42.08 73.79 -12.77
N LYS A 554 -43.06 72.98 -13.18
CA LYS A 554 -43.14 71.55 -12.79
C LYS A 554 -41.96 70.72 -13.31
N TYR A 555 -41.47 71.01 -14.52
CA TYR A 555 -40.26 70.41 -15.09
C TYR A 555 -39.02 70.70 -14.23
N SER A 556 -38.76 71.96 -13.87
CA SER A 556 -37.58 72.32 -13.05
C SER A 556 -37.58 71.60 -11.71
N ILE A 557 -38.71 71.67 -10.97
CA ILE A 557 -38.83 71.04 -9.63
C ILE A 557 -38.49 69.54 -9.67
N ILE A 558 -38.87 68.82 -10.73
CA ILE A 558 -38.55 67.38 -10.86
C ILE A 558 -37.13 67.17 -11.38
N LYS A 559 -36.64 67.99 -12.31
CA LYS A 559 -35.25 67.96 -12.77
C LYS A 559 -34.28 68.09 -11.59
N ASP A 560 -34.50 69.07 -10.72
CA ASP A 560 -33.65 69.36 -9.57
C ASP A 560 -33.82 68.31 -8.44
N SER A 561 -34.99 67.64 -8.38
CA SER A 561 -35.21 66.47 -7.51
C SER A 561 -34.39 65.24 -7.94
N ILE A 562 -34.12 65.08 -9.24
CA ILE A 562 -33.31 63.99 -9.80
C ILE A 562 -31.82 64.36 -9.73
N PHE A 563 -31.43 65.47 -10.35
CA PHE A 563 -30.05 65.86 -10.59
C PHE A 563 -29.58 66.90 -9.56
N ASN A 564 -28.91 66.42 -8.51
CA ASN A 564 -28.27 67.24 -7.49
C ASN A 564 -26.80 66.82 -7.31
N LEU A 565 -25.88 67.80 -7.23
CA LEU A 565 -24.43 67.57 -7.15
C LEU A 565 -24.03 66.62 -6.02
N ASN A 566 -24.68 66.71 -4.85
CA ASN A 566 -24.38 65.84 -3.71
C ASN A 566 -24.65 64.37 -4.04
N LYS A 567 -25.74 64.07 -4.78
CA LYS A 567 -26.07 62.70 -5.22
C LYS A 567 -25.06 62.16 -6.21
N ILE A 568 -24.60 63.01 -7.14
CA ILE A 568 -23.57 62.62 -8.13
C ILE A 568 -22.27 62.27 -7.41
N LYS A 569 -21.88 63.03 -6.38
CA LYS A 569 -20.74 62.70 -5.53
C LYS A 569 -20.94 61.38 -4.77
N GLN A 570 -22.08 61.20 -4.10
CA GLN A 570 -22.41 59.96 -3.37
C GLN A 570 -22.34 58.72 -4.29
N ILE A 571 -22.77 58.83 -5.56
CA ILE A 571 -22.66 57.76 -6.56
C ILE A 571 -21.20 57.42 -6.88
N ALA A 572 -20.33 58.43 -7.01
CA ALA A 572 -18.90 58.22 -7.20
C ALA A 572 -18.27 57.57 -5.96
N ASP A 573 -18.60 58.04 -4.75
CA ASP A 573 -18.10 57.49 -3.48
C ASP A 573 -18.52 56.01 -3.29
N ILE A 574 -19.77 55.66 -3.66
CA ILE A 574 -20.28 54.27 -3.64
C ILE A 574 -19.47 53.37 -4.58
N GLN A 575 -19.17 53.82 -5.80
CA GLN A 575 -18.37 53.03 -6.73
C GLN A 575 -16.91 52.92 -6.30
N ILE A 576 -16.26 54.02 -5.91
CA ILE A 576 -14.87 54.00 -5.43
C ILE A 576 -14.74 53.01 -4.27
N LYS A 577 -15.73 52.99 -3.37
CA LYS A 577 -15.81 51.98 -2.33
C LYS A 577 -15.94 50.56 -2.89
N TYR A 578 -16.87 50.29 -3.81
CA TYR A 578 -17.02 48.94 -4.41
C TYR A 578 -15.73 48.44 -5.08
N ASP A 579 -15.08 49.29 -5.87
CA ASP A 579 -13.88 48.96 -6.61
C ASP A 579 -12.67 48.75 -5.68
N THR A 580 -12.63 49.46 -4.54
CA THR A 580 -11.64 49.25 -3.46
C THR A 580 -11.93 47.95 -2.70
N ASP A 581 -13.16 47.77 -2.22
CA ASP A 581 -13.68 46.55 -1.59
C ASP A 581 -13.39 45.30 -2.46
N LYS A 582 -13.39 45.42 -3.79
CA LYS A 582 -13.09 44.33 -4.73
C LYS A 582 -11.58 44.06 -4.81
N LYS A 583 -10.75 45.09 -5.00
CA LYS A 583 -9.28 44.98 -5.03
C LYS A 583 -8.69 44.44 -3.72
N GLU A 584 -9.23 44.84 -2.57
CA GLU A 584 -8.82 44.30 -1.27
C GLU A 584 -9.10 42.79 -1.15
N LYS A 585 -10.24 42.31 -1.66
CA LYS A 585 -10.57 40.87 -1.69
C LYS A 585 -9.66 40.09 -2.64
N GLU A 586 -9.28 40.69 -3.77
CA GLU A 586 -8.33 40.12 -4.73
C GLU A 586 -6.92 40.02 -4.14
N ILE A 587 -6.43 41.09 -3.50
CA ILE A 587 -5.15 41.09 -2.76
C ILE A 587 -5.16 40.02 -1.65
N LEU A 588 -6.25 39.92 -0.88
CA LEU A 588 -6.40 38.90 0.17
C LEU A 588 -6.49 37.47 -0.39
N PHE A 589 -7.04 37.29 -1.59
CA PHE A 589 -7.04 36.00 -2.30
C PHE A 589 -5.63 35.62 -2.72
N LEU A 590 -4.90 36.53 -3.38
CA LEU A 590 -3.51 36.33 -3.82
C LEU A 590 -2.56 36.09 -2.64
N GLN A 591 -2.80 36.74 -1.49
CA GLN A 591 -2.08 36.46 -0.25
C GLN A 591 -2.32 35.02 0.24
N LYS A 592 -3.58 34.56 0.28
CA LYS A 592 -3.93 33.19 0.69
C LYS A 592 -3.45 32.13 -0.29
N GLU A 593 -3.44 32.44 -1.59
CA GLU A 593 -2.84 31.57 -2.60
C GLU A 593 -1.33 31.45 -2.37
N LYS A 594 -0.63 32.56 -2.13
CA LYS A 594 0.80 32.57 -1.78
C LYS A 594 1.10 31.81 -0.49
N GLU A 595 0.27 31.95 0.55
CA GLU A 595 0.34 31.15 1.79
C GLU A 595 0.16 29.66 1.49
N TYR A 596 -0.86 29.29 0.72
CA TYR A 596 -1.13 27.90 0.33
C TYR A 596 0.02 27.29 -0.47
N GLN A 597 0.57 28.01 -1.46
CA GLN A 597 1.75 27.56 -2.23
C GLN A 597 2.99 27.42 -1.32
N THR A 598 3.15 28.30 -0.33
CA THR A 598 4.24 28.21 0.67
C THR A 598 4.07 26.97 1.57
N ILE A 599 2.85 26.66 1.98
CA ILE A 599 2.51 25.44 2.76
C ILE A 599 2.75 24.18 1.91
N LEU A 600 2.33 24.18 0.64
CA LEU A 600 2.52 23.08 -0.30
C LEU A 600 4.01 22.80 -0.55
N PHE A 601 4.80 23.84 -0.82
CA PHE A 601 6.25 23.75 -0.99
C PHE A 601 6.94 23.21 0.27
N ASN A 602 6.57 23.70 1.46
CA ASN A 602 7.09 23.17 2.72
C ASN A 602 6.67 21.71 2.98
N SER A 603 5.47 21.30 2.55
CA SER A 603 5.03 19.91 2.62
C SER A 603 5.89 19.01 1.73
N GLN A 604 6.11 19.39 0.47
CA GLN A 604 6.97 18.66 -0.47
C GLN A 604 8.42 18.58 0.04
N LYS A 605 8.95 19.65 0.64
CA LYS A 605 10.28 19.67 1.26
C LYS A 605 10.37 18.70 2.45
N ASN A 606 9.34 18.64 3.30
CA ASN A 606 9.28 17.73 4.43
C ASN A 606 9.12 16.26 4.00
N GLU A 607 8.40 16.01 2.90
CA GLU A 607 8.27 14.69 2.28
C GLU A 607 9.62 14.21 1.70
N LEU A 608 10.31 15.07 0.95
CA LEU A 608 11.67 14.78 0.45
C LEU A 608 12.65 14.51 1.61
N TYR A 609 12.56 15.25 2.71
CA TYR A 609 13.38 14.99 3.91
C TYR A 609 13.08 13.61 4.53
N ARG A 610 11.81 13.21 4.62
CA ARG A 610 11.43 11.86 5.09
C ARG A 610 11.98 10.76 4.18
N VAL A 611 11.83 10.89 2.86
CA VAL A 611 12.33 9.91 1.89
C VAL A 611 13.86 9.76 1.96
N ASN A 612 14.60 10.82 2.28
CA ASN A 612 16.04 10.74 2.50
C ASN A 612 16.37 10.06 3.83
N LEU A 613 15.69 10.43 4.92
CA LEU A 613 15.86 9.79 6.24
C LEU A 613 15.54 8.29 6.20
N GLU A 614 14.53 7.87 5.45
CA GLU A 614 14.19 6.45 5.25
C GLU A 614 15.31 5.68 4.52
N LYS A 615 15.94 6.28 3.49
CA LYS A 615 17.10 5.69 2.81
C LYS A 615 18.33 5.56 3.71
N ASP A 616 18.57 6.53 4.59
CA ASP A 616 19.70 6.48 5.52
C ASP A 616 19.44 5.45 6.65
N LEU A 617 18.21 5.35 7.15
CA LEU A 617 17.80 4.25 8.04
C LEU A 617 17.89 2.87 7.36
N GLU A 618 17.60 2.77 6.06
CA GLU A 618 17.77 1.53 5.29
C GLU A 618 19.25 1.16 5.12
N ARG A 619 20.14 2.14 4.92
CA ARG A 619 21.61 1.95 4.92
C ARG A 619 22.10 1.43 6.27
N GLU A 620 21.75 2.08 7.38
CA GLU A 620 22.14 1.62 8.72
C GLU A 620 21.60 0.22 9.05
N ARG A 621 20.43 -0.18 8.53
CA ARG A 621 19.91 -1.55 8.66
C ARG A 621 20.81 -2.53 7.94
N LYS A 622 21.10 -2.30 6.66
CA LYS A 622 22.01 -3.14 5.86
C LYS A 622 23.40 -3.27 6.48
N GLU A 623 23.94 -2.19 7.06
CA GLU A 623 25.22 -2.24 7.79
C GLU A 623 25.13 -3.09 9.07
N ARG A 624 24.06 -2.95 9.86
CA ARG A 624 23.81 -3.82 11.03
C ARG A 624 23.65 -5.29 10.64
N ASP A 625 22.93 -5.58 9.56
CA ASP A 625 22.74 -6.94 9.04
C ASP A 625 24.08 -7.54 8.59
N ILE A 626 24.92 -6.77 7.90
CA ILE A 626 26.30 -7.17 7.51
C ILE A 626 27.17 -7.44 8.75
N ILE A 627 27.04 -6.64 9.82
CA ILE A 627 27.77 -6.86 11.08
C ILE A 627 27.29 -8.15 11.76
N GLN A 628 25.97 -8.40 11.82
CA GLN A 628 25.41 -9.63 12.40
C GLN A 628 25.82 -10.88 11.61
N LEU A 629 25.81 -10.83 10.27
CA LEU A 629 26.29 -11.92 9.42
C LEU A 629 27.79 -12.19 9.62
N LYS A 630 28.61 -11.14 9.81
CA LYS A 630 30.04 -11.29 10.16
C LYS A 630 30.25 -11.91 11.53
N SER A 631 29.48 -11.53 12.56
CA SER A 631 29.58 -12.15 13.89
C SER A 631 29.09 -13.60 13.90
N ALA A 632 27.97 -13.90 13.23
CA ALA A 632 27.45 -15.26 13.11
C ALA A 632 28.42 -16.19 12.36
N ARG A 633 29.04 -15.69 11.29
CA ARG A 633 30.11 -16.42 10.60
C ARG A 633 31.29 -16.72 11.52
N LYS A 634 31.78 -15.71 12.26
CA LYS A 634 32.89 -15.88 13.20
C LYS A 634 32.55 -16.84 14.34
N GLN A 635 31.30 -16.86 14.80
CA GLN A 635 30.80 -17.83 15.78
C GLN A 635 30.89 -19.26 15.23
N SER A 636 30.44 -19.49 13.99
CA SER A 636 30.53 -20.79 13.32
C SER A 636 31.98 -21.24 13.06
N GLU A 637 32.88 -20.32 12.71
CA GLU A 637 34.32 -20.60 12.58
C GLU A 637 34.95 -21.01 13.93
N ILE A 638 34.50 -20.43 15.05
CA ILE A 638 34.90 -20.84 16.41
C ILE A 638 34.32 -22.22 16.79
N GLU A 639 33.06 -22.50 16.44
CA GLU A 639 32.43 -23.80 16.69
C GLU A 639 33.12 -24.93 15.91
N GLN A 640 33.51 -24.69 14.65
CA GLN A 640 34.31 -25.64 13.87
C GLN A 640 35.68 -25.90 14.50
N LEU A 641 36.37 -24.85 14.96
CA LEU A 641 37.67 -25.00 15.63
C LEU A 641 37.56 -25.76 16.96
N ASN A 642 36.50 -25.50 17.75
CA ASN A 642 36.21 -26.25 18.97
C ASN A 642 35.90 -27.73 18.68
N MET A 643 35.17 -28.02 17.60
CA MET A 643 34.89 -29.39 17.17
C MET A 643 36.17 -30.13 16.75
N GLN A 644 37.09 -29.46 16.03
CA GLN A 644 38.40 -30.02 15.69
C GLN A 644 39.27 -30.28 16.93
N ASN A 645 39.32 -29.34 17.88
CA ASN A 645 40.07 -29.50 19.14
C ASN A 645 39.50 -30.66 19.98
N ASN A 646 38.18 -30.80 20.07
CA ASN A 646 37.53 -31.91 20.76
C ASN A 646 37.83 -33.27 20.11
N LEU A 647 37.93 -33.33 18.77
CA LEU A 647 38.40 -34.52 18.05
C LEU A 647 39.87 -34.85 18.41
N GLU A 648 40.77 -33.85 18.41
CA GLU A 648 42.18 -34.05 18.77
C GLU A 648 42.35 -34.50 20.25
N ILE A 649 41.49 -34.02 21.15
CA ILE A 649 41.43 -34.48 22.55
C ILE A 649 40.99 -35.94 22.61
N ALA A 650 39.92 -36.33 21.90
CA ALA A 650 39.45 -37.71 21.86
C ALA A 650 40.51 -38.67 21.26
N GLU A 651 41.24 -38.26 20.23
CA GLU A 651 42.37 -39.01 19.68
C GLU A 651 43.50 -39.20 20.72
N LYS A 652 43.81 -38.16 21.51
CA LYS A 652 44.79 -38.25 22.61
C LYS A 652 44.32 -39.18 23.72
N GLU A 653 43.03 -39.19 24.07
CA GLU A 653 42.47 -40.14 25.04
C GLU A 653 42.52 -41.58 24.53
N ILE A 654 42.12 -41.84 23.27
CA ILE A 654 42.24 -43.16 22.64
C ILE A 654 43.70 -43.64 22.67
N LYS A 655 44.65 -42.76 22.34
CA LYS A 655 46.10 -43.07 22.36
C LYS A 655 46.63 -43.33 23.78
N ASN A 656 46.15 -42.59 24.79
CA ASN A 656 46.48 -42.84 26.19
C ASN A 656 45.89 -44.16 26.70
N ASN A 657 44.68 -44.52 26.27
CA ASN A 657 44.05 -45.81 26.58
C ASN A 657 44.76 -46.99 25.89
N GLN A 658 45.23 -46.82 24.65
CA GLN A 658 46.12 -47.80 24.01
C GLN A 658 47.44 -47.96 24.80
N LEU A 659 48.02 -46.87 25.29
CA LEU A 659 49.24 -46.90 26.11
C LEU A 659 49.04 -47.54 27.48
N SER A 660 47.89 -47.34 28.14
CA SER A 660 47.58 -48.01 29.42
C SER A 660 47.37 -49.52 29.22
N ILE A 661 46.72 -49.94 28.13
CA ILE A 661 46.62 -51.34 27.71
C ILE A 661 48.01 -51.93 27.42
N GLN A 662 48.91 -51.21 26.74
CA GLN A 662 50.29 -51.65 26.53
C GLN A 662 51.06 -51.81 27.85
N LYS A 663 50.95 -50.86 28.79
CA LYS A 663 51.57 -50.98 30.13
C LYS A 663 51.05 -52.19 30.90
N SER A 664 49.75 -52.48 30.81
CA SER A 664 49.12 -53.66 31.43
C SER A 664 49.60 -54.98 30.80
N ARG A 665 49.77 -55.03 29.48
CA ARG A 665 50.39 -56.17 28.77
C ARG A 665 51.84 -56.37 29.21
N LEU A 666 52.65 -55.30 29.22
CA LEU A 666 54.05 -55.35 29.63
C LEU A 666 54.21 -55.81 31.10
N ALA A 667 53.35 -55.34 32.01
CA ALA A 667 53.35 -55.81 33.40
C ALA A 667 53.04 -57.33 33.49
N ARG A 668 52.11 -57.83 32.66
CA ARG A 668 51.79 -59.26 32.58
C ARG A 668 52.93 -60.08 31.98
N GLU A 669 53.61 -59.56 30.95
CA GLU A 669 54.83 -60.17 30.38
C GLU A 669 55.99 -60.20 31.39
N LEU A 670 56.21 -59.13 32.14
CA LEU A 670 57.22 -59.08 33.20
C LEU A 670 56.93 -60.09 34.31
N LEU A 671 55.66 -60.27 34.69
CA LEU A 671 55.24 -61.28 35.66
C LEU A 671 55.46 -62.70 35.12
N ILE A 672 55.07 -63.00 33.87
CA ILE A 672 55.34 -64.29 33.21
C ILE A 672 56.85 -64.54 33.10
N ARG A 673 57.64 -63.55 32.69
CA ARG A 673 59.10 -63.62 32.64
C ARG A 673 59.70 -63.89 34.01
N ASN A 674 59.20 -63.25 35.06
CA ASN A 674 59.68 -63.48 36.42
C ASN A 674 59.28 -64.88 36.95
N ILE A 675 58.14 -65.43 36.53
CA ILE A 675 57.77 -66.84 36.77
C ILE A 675 58.68 -67.79 35.99
N ILE A 676 59.02 -67.49 34.73
CA ILE A 676 59.96 -68.29 33.93
C ILE A 676 61.38 -68.23 34.51
N ILE A 677 61.83 -67.06 34.98
CA ILE A 677 63.12 -66.92 35.69
C ILE A 677 63.06 -67.64 37.04
N GLY A 678 61.99 -67.50 37.81
CA GLY A 678 61.82 -68.19 39.09
C GLY A 678 61.77 -69.71 38.94
N GLY A 679 61.01 -70.21 37.97
CA GLY A 679 60.95 -71.62 37.60
C GLY A 679 62.23 -72.13 36.95
N GLY A 680 62.96 -71.29 36.21
CA GLY A 680 64.29 -71.57 35.67
C GLY A 680 65.37 -71.61 36.75
N VAL A 681 65.27 -70.75 37.77
CA VAL A 681 66.10 -70.79 38.98
C VAL A 681 65.71 -71.97 39.85
N LEU A 682 64.42 -72.34 39.96
CA LEU A 682 63.99 -73.54 40.68
C LEU A 682 64.45 -74.81 39.94
N ALA A 683 64.33 -74.86 38.61
CA ALA A 683 64.85 -75.94 37.78
C ALA A 683 66.38 -75.96 37.78
N PHE A 684 67.05 -74.82 37.88
CA PHE A 684 68.50 -74.76 38.11
C PHE A 684 68.85 -75.17 39.53
N ILE A 685 68.03 -74.89 40.55
CA ILE A 685 68.21 -75.39 41.93
C ILE A 685 67.97 -76.89 41.98
N VAL A 686 66.96 -77.43 41.28
CA VAL A 686 66.70 -78.87 41.19
C VAL A 686 67.78 -79.56 40.35
N LEU A 687 68.24 -78.96 39.25
CA LEU A 687 69.36 -79.47 38.45
C LEU A 687 70.70 -79.29 39.18
N PHE A 688 70.85 -78.27 40.02
CA PHE A 688 72.01 -78.05 40.89
C PHE A 688 71.94 -78.93 42.12
N LEU A 689 70.77 -79.32 42.62
CA LEU A 689 70.57 -80.32 43.67
C LEU A 689 70.66 -81.73 43.10
N ALA A 690 70.33 -81.95 41.83
CA ALA A 690 70.51 -83.22 41.12
C ALA A 690 71.96 -83.37 40.62
N LEU A 691 72.63 -82.30 40.19
CA LEU A 691 74.07 -82.25 39.96
C LEU A 691 74.83 -82.19 41.27
N MET A 692 74.30 -81.60 42.35
CA MET A 692 74.88 -81.73 43.68
C MET A 692 74.62 -83.11 44.22
N TYR A 693 73.52 -83.79 43.94
CA TYR A 693 73.26 -85.18 44.35
C TYR A 693 74.04 -86.18 43.51
N TYR A 694 74.21 -85.93 42.21
CA TYR A 694 75.06 -86.71 41.32
C TYR A 694 76.54 -86.41 41.59
N ARG A 695 76.92 -85.17 41.93
CA ARG A 695 78.21 -84.86 42.58
C ARG A 695 78.25 -85.28 44.04
N GLN A 696 77.13 -85.54 44.73
CA GLN A 696 77.07 -86.02 46.12
C GLN A 696 77.28 -87.52 46.10
N ARG A 697 76.84 -88.21 45.03
CA ARG A 697 76.93 -89.65 44.75
C ARG A 697 78.22 -90.01 44.03
N LEU A 698 78.72 -89.17 43.13
CA LEU A 698 80.12 -89.20 42.69
C LEU A 698 81.04 -88.70 43.80
N LYS A 699 80.57 -87.85 44.74
CA LYS A 699 81.23 -87.69 46.03
C LYS A 699 81.06 -88.95 46.86
N THR A 700 79.92 -89.59 47.14
CA THR A 700 79.89 -90.81 47.97
C THR A 700 80.51 -92.01 47.27
N GLN A 701 80.77 -91.98 45.96
CA GLN A 701 81.67 -92.93 45.32
C GLN A 701 83.13 -92.46 45.39
N LYS A 702 83.44 -91.16 45.42
CA LYS A 702 84.77 -90.58 45.80
C LYS A 702 84.84 -90.10 47.26
N ILE A 703 84.06 -90.73 48.16
CA ILE A 703 83.85 -90.56 49.63
C ILE A 703 83.30 -91.92 50.18
N ILE A 704 83.25 -92.96 49.35
CA ILE A 704 83.36 -94.38 49.74
C ILE A 704 84.64 -94.91 49.09
N ALA A 705 84.89 -94.71 47.79
CA ALA A 705 86.29 -94.73 47.30
C ALA A 705 87.11 -93.51 47.74
N ARG A 706 86.56 -92.56 48.53
CA ARG A 706 87.31 -91.82 49.56
C ARG A 706 86.66 -91.92 50.96
N LYS A 707 86.34 -93.11 51.43
CA LYS A 707 86.25 -93.48 52.87
C LYS A 707 86.79 -94.88 53.10
N GLU A 708 86.92 -95.68 52.06
CA GLU A 708 88.10 -96.49 51.76
C GLU A 708 89.27 -95.52 51.57
N ILE A 709 89.43 -94.79 50.46
CA ILE A 709 90.47 -93.72 50.34
C ILE A 709 90.13 -92.43 51.14
N GLU A 710 89.46 -92.53 52.31
CA GLU A 710 89.64 -91.60 53.45
C GLU A 710 89.76 -92.33 54.82
N ALA A 711 89.21 -93.52 55.10
CA ALA A 711 89.72 -94.36 56.22
C ALA A 711 91.07 -95.02 55.87
N ILE A 712 91.52 -94.81 54.63
CA ILE A 712 92.89 -94.91 54.13
C ILE A 712 93.43 -93.49 53.94
N ASN A 713 92.87 -92.57 53.11
CA ASN A 713 93.43 -91.21 53.07
C ASN A 713 93.18 -90.35 54.32
N ALA A 714 92.03 -89.85 54.77
CA ALA A 714 91.89 -89.31 56.15
C ALA A 714 92.29 -90.24 57.35
N ASN A 715 93.00 -91.36 57.12
CA ASN A 715 93.86 -92.08 58.07
C ASN A 715 95.36 -91.80 57.81
N ILE A 716 95.82 -91.83 56.53
CA ILE A 716 97.11 -91.35 55.99
C ILE A 716 97.23 -89.81 55.95
N ASN A 717 96.13 -89.08 56.12
CA ASN A 717 95.78 -87.66 55.94
C ASN A 717 94.98 -87.15 57.15
N GLY A 718 94.42 -88.06 57.94
CA GLY A 718 94.41 -87.94 59.39
C GLY A 718 95.81 -88.15 59.99
N GLN A 719 96.77 -88.67 59.21
CA GLN A 719 98.21 -88.59 59.47
C GLN A 719 98.87 -87.46 58.66
N GLU A 720 98.51 -87.14 57.41
CA GLU A 720 99.15 -86.12 56.57
C GLU A 720 98.65 -84.69 56.81
N LYS A 721 97.38 -84.44 57.14
CA LYS A 721 96.93 -83.13 57.63
C LYS A 721 96.99 -82.99 59.14
N GLU A 722 97.12 -84.09 59.87
CA GLU A 722 97.76 -84.02 61.17
C GLU A 722 99.26 -83.74 61.02
N ARG A 723 99.97 -84.29 60.02
CA ARG A 723 101.34 -83.84 59.64
C ARG A 723 101.37 -82.44 59.05
N GLU A 724 100.29 -81.88 58.49
CA GLU A 724 100.26 -80.49 57.99
C GLU A 724 99.86 -79.49 59.11
N ARG A 725 99.14 -79.96 60.14
CA ARG A 725 98.92 -79.25 61.41
C ARG A 725 100.17 -79.30 62.29
N ILE A 726 100.73 -80.49 62.50
CA ILE A 726 102.07 -80.72 63.05
C ILE A 726 103.10 -79.98 62.20
N ALA A 727 103.03 -79.91 60.86
CA ALA A 727 104.02 -79.15 60.09
C ALA A 727 104.04 -77.68 60.53
N LYS A 728 102.89 -77.09 60.80
CA LYS A 728 102.79 -75.72 61.35
C LYS A 728 103.22 -75.64 62.81
N GLU A 729 102.73 -76.52 63.68
CA GLU A 729 103.03 -76.52 65.12
C GLU A 729 104.48 -76.96 65.45
N LEU A 730 105.09 -77.80 64.61
CA LEU A 730 106.47 -78.28 64.69
C LEU A 730 107.43 -77.26 64.08
N HIS A 731 107.08 -76.62 62.95
CA HIS A 731 107.85 -75.51 62.37
C HIS A 731 107.88 -74.30 63.31
N ASP A 732 106.73 -73.92 63.89
CA ASP A 732 106.59 -72.71 64.69
C ASP A 732 106.84 -72.92 66.20
N GLY A 733 106.69 -74.15 66.73
CA GLY A 733 106.81 -74.45 68.17
C GLY A 733 108.03 -75.29 68.59
N ILE A 734 108.45 -76.29 67.80
CA ILE A 734 109.55 -77.21 68.16
C ILE A 734 110.85 -76.89 67.42
N GLY A 735 110.77 -76.48 66.15
CA GLY A 735 111.92 -76.05 65.34
C GLY A 735 112.67 -74.85 65.92
N GLY A 736 111.96 -73.92 66.57
CA GLY A 736 112.57 -72.77 67.25
C GLY A 736 113.34 -73.16 68.52
N ASN A 737 112.74 -73.96 69.41
CA ASN A 737 113.34 -74.27 70.72
C ASN A 737 114.58 -75.18 70.63
N LEU A 738 114.59 -76.14 69.69
CA LEU A 738 115.76 -77.00 69.47
C LEU A 738 116.96 -76.25 68.87
N ALA A 739 116.74 -75.11 68.21
CA ALA A 739 117.82 -74.23 67.75
C ALA A 739 118.49 -73.45 68.91
N ALA A 740 117.71 -73.08 69.95
CA ALA A 740 118.23 -72.36 71.11
C ALA A 740 119.07 -73.24 72.05
N ILE A 741 118.54 -74.43 72.42
CA ILE A 741 119.24 -75.38 73.31
C ILE A 741 120.62 -75.81 72.74
N LYS A 742 120.72 -75.88 71.41
CA LYS A 742 121.95 -76.15 70.66
C LYS A 742 123.02 -75.05 70.82
N LEU A 743 122.63 -73.80 71.00
CA LEU A 743 123.55 -72.68 71.22
C LEU A 743 124.16 -72.69 72.62
N ASP A 744 123.36 -72.90 73.67
CA ASP A 744 123.86 -72.79 75.04
C ASP A 744 124.69 -74.01 75.48
N LEU A 745 124.32 -75.22 75.07
CA LEU A 745 125.16 -76.41 75.28
C LEU A 745 126.54 -76.31 74.59
N SER A 746 126.65 -75.51 73.51
CA SER A 746 127.93 -75.32 72.81
C SER A 746 128.92 -74.41 73.56
N LYS A 747 128.45 -73.56 74.50
CA LYS A 747 129.29 -72.61 75.25
C LYS A 747 129.99 -73.24 76.46
N LEU A 748 129.48 -74.36 76.98
CA LEU A 748 129.98 -75.02 78.20
C LEU A 748 131.06 -76.10 77.95
N SER A 749 131.55 -76.22 76.71
CA SER A 749 132.48 -77.27 76.29
C SER A 749 133.95 -76.82 76.26
N ASN A 750 134.51 -76.42 77.41
CA ASN A 750 135.94 -76.19 77.59
C ASN A 750 136.52 -77.14 78.66
N GLY A 751 137.30 -78.13 78.24
CA GLY A 751 138.04 -79.03 79.13
C GLY A 751 137.24 -80.19 79.73
N SER A 752 137.52 -81.41 79.23
CA SER A 752 137.43 -82.65 80.02
C SER A 752 136.08 -83.09 80.61
N ASN A 753 135.01 -83.16 79.81
CA ASN A 753 133.83 -84.00 80.16
C ASN A 753 133.21 -84.69 78.93
N HIS A 754 133.11 -86.02 78.97
CA HIS A 754 132.79 -86.86 77.80
C HIS A 754 131.27 -87.07 77.57
N GLU A 755 130.42 -86.87 78.58
CA GLU A 755 128.97 -87.10 78.41
C GLU A 755 128.28 -86.04 77.55
N LEU A 756 128.75 -84.78 77.61
CA LEU A 756 128.05 -83.63 77.01
C LEU A 756 127.92 -83.72 75.48
N GLN A 757 128.93 -84.26 74.79
CA GLN A 757 128.89 -84.44 73.32
C GLN A 757 127.83 -85.46 72.87
N LYS A 758 127.44 -86.41 73.73
CA LYS A 758 126.48 -87.47 73.41
C LYS A 758 125.06 -86.91 73.22
N VAL A 759 124.74 -85.81 73.92
CA VAL A 759 123.42 -85.15 73.88
C VAL A 759 123.20 -84.38 72.57
N ILE A 760 124.22 -83.66 72.09
CA ILE A 760 124.12 -82.76 70.92
C ILE A 760 123.75 -83.54 69.63
N LYS A 761 124.22 -84.80 69.50
CA LYS A 761 124.02 -85.59 68.28
C LYS A 761 122.55 -85.99 68.03
N ASN A 762 121.74 -86.12 69.08
CA ASN A 762 120.36 -86.61 68.97
C ASN A 762 119.36 -85.54 68.48
N VAL A 763 119.74 -84.26 68.46
CA VAL A 763 118.83 -83.13 68.16
C VAL A 763 118.58 -82.92 66.65
N ASN A 764 119.54 -83.28 65.78
CA ASN A 764 119.46 -82.93 64.36
C ASN A 764 118.47 -83.78 63.52
N GLY A 765 117.84 -84.82 64.07
CA GLY A 765 117.08 -85.81 63.28
C GLY A 765 115.67 -85.40 62.82
N THR A 766 115.09 -84.34 63.37
CA THR A 766 113.62 -84.29 63.61
C THR A 766 112.86 -83.19 62.83
N TYR A 767 113.30 -82.78 61.62
CA TYR A 767 112.91 -81.47 61.03
C TYR A 767 112.14 -81.45 59.67
N ASN A 768 112.04 -82.54 58.87
CA ASN A 768 112.00 -82.41 57.39
C ASN A 768 110.69 -82.72 56.56
N GLU A 769 109.45 -82.90 57.08
CA GLU A 769 108.34 -83.62 56.34
C GLU A 769 106.99 -82.80 56.06
N VAL A 770 106.69 -82.14 54.87
CA VAL A 770 105.67 -81.00 54.69
C VAL A 770 104.51 -80.92 53.55
N ARG A 771 104.38 -79.95 52.56
CA ARG A 771 103.09 -79.28 51.96
C ARG A 771 102.77 -79.21 50.39
N THR A 772 101.55 -78.82 49.84
CA THR A 772 101.16 -78.99 48.34
C THR A 772 100.24 -78.16 47.28
N LEU A 773 99.14 -77.32 47.46
CA LEU A 773 97.88 -77.28 46.55
C LEU A 773 97.59 -76.61 45.08
N SER A 774 96.66 -75.61 44.80
CA SER A 774 95.61 -75.60 43.65
C SER A 774 95.12 -74.27 42.85
N HIS A 775 94.34 -74.33 41.68
CA HIS A 775 93.22 -73.44 41.05
C HIS A 775 93.23 -72.81 39.56
N ASP A 776 92.09 -72.71 38.75
CA ASP A 776 91.84 -71.92 37.42
C ASP A 776 90.37 -71.92 36.72
N LEU A 777 90.01 -71.04 35.68
CA LEU A 777 89.19 -71.21 34.36
C LEU A 777 88.14 -70.11 33.76
N ILE A 778 88.03 -69.88 32.40
CA ILE A 778 86.95 -69.13 31.54
C ILE A 778 86.92 -69.55 29.99
N PRO A 779 86.47 -68.89 28.81
CA PRO A 779 85.52 -67.78 28.29
C PRO A 779 84.67 -68.02 26.92
N PRO A 780 83.93 -67.03 26.25
CA PRO A 780 83.00 -67.19 25.04
C PRO A 780 83.01 -66.18 23.79
N LYS A 781 82.21 -66.34 22.66
CA LYS A 781 82.15 -65.49 21.37
C LYS A 781 80.99 -65.78 20.30
N ILE A 782 80.39 -64.85 19.46
CA ILE A 782 79.54 -65.20 18.20
C ILE A 782 79.14 -64.23 16.96
N LEU A 783 78.37 -63.10 17.02
CA LEU A 783 77.33 -62.52 16.04
C LEU A 783 77.66 -61.73 14.69
N LYS A 784 77.73 -62.26 13.43
CA LYS A 784 78.08 -61.43 12.20
C LYS A 784 77.58 -61.72 10.73
N THR A 785 76.55 -62.53 10.38
CA THR A 785 76.27 -62.94 8.95
C THR A 785 74.85 -62.61 8.39
N SER A 786 74.67 -62.64 7.05
CA SER A 786 73.40 -62.41 6.34
C SER A 786 72.55 -63.68 6.11
N PHE A 787 71.23 -63.52 5.93
CA PHE A 787 70.26 -64.62 6.05
C PHE A 787 70.05 -65.48 4.80
N GLU A 788 69.87 -64.86 3.63
CA GLU A 788 69.66 -65.59 2.36
C GLU A 788 70.80 -66.58 2.09
N LYS A 789 72.05 -66.13 2.34
CA LYS A 789 73.23 -66.97 2.25
C LYS A 789 73.26 -68.08 3.29
N LEU A 790 72.91 -67.79 4.55
CA LEU A 790 72.85 -68.79 5.64
C LEU A 790 71.90 -69.97 5.30
N ILE A 791 70.76 -69.69 4.66
CA ILE A 791 69.80 -70.71 4.22
C ILE A 791 70.29 -71.45 2.98
N LYS A 792 70.79 -70.74 1.95
CA LYS A 792 71.33 -71.37 0.74
C LYS A 792 72.55 -72.25 1.02
N ASP A 793 73.46 -71.82 1.90
CA ASP A 793 74.62 -72.60 2.37
C ASP A 793 74.19 -73.86 3.15
N TYR A 794 73.02 -73.85 3.81
CA TYR A 794 72.46 -75.04 4.48
C TYR A 794 71.79 -76.01 3.49
N LEU A 795 70.90 -75.50 2.62
CA LEU A 795 70.17 -76.33 1.64
C LEU A 795 71.12 -76.97 0.60
N ASN A 796 72.12 -76.23 0.12
CA ASN A 796 73.14 -76.74 -0.83
C ASN A 796 74.08 -77.82 -0.22
N ASN A 797 74.00 -78.06 1.09
CA ASN A 797 74.70 -79.18 1.73
C ASN A 797 73.77 -80.37 2.04
N LEU A 798 72.45 -80.19 2.02
CA LEU A 798 71.46 -81.28 2.10
C LEU A 798 71.18 -81.91 0.73
N SER A 799 71.13 -81.11 -0.35
CA SER A 799 70.87 -81.60 -1.72
C SER A 799 71.93 -82.57 -2.26
N LYS A 800 73.07 -82.73 -1.56
CA LYS A 800 74.15 -83.67 -1.88
C LYS A 800 73.95 -85.08 -1.31
N THR A 801 72.96 -85.28 -0.44
CA THR A 801 72.77 -86.52 0.35
C THR A 801 71.31 -87.00 0.41
N CYS A 802 70.37 -86.32 -0.23
CA CYS A 802 68.97 -86.73 -0.32
C CYS A 802 68.69 -87.43 -1.66
N SER A 803 67.77 -88.40 -1.68
CA SER A 803 67.34 -89.10 -2.90
C SER A 803 66.30 -88.33 -3.72
N PHE A 804 65.88 -87.16 -3.26
CA PHE A 804 64.79 -86.35 -3.81
C PHE A 804 65.25 -84.95 -4.21
N THR A 805 64.58 -84.37 -5.20
CA THR A 805 64.97 -83.08 -5.80
C THR A 805 64.42 -81.90 -4.98
N ILE A 806 65.23 -80.87 -4.75
CA ILE A 806 64.86 -79.70 -3.92
C ILE A 806 64.95 -78.40 -4.73
N SER A 807 63.81 -77.73 -4.96
CA SER A 807 63.74 -76.36 -5.53
C SER A 807 63.62 -75.30 -4.42
N ASN A 808 64.20 -74.11 -4.61
CA ASN A 808 64.04 -72.98 -3.69
C ASN A 808 64.05 -71.61 -4.37
N ASP A 809 63.04 -70.77 -4.09
CA ASP A 809 62.85 -69.43 -4.69
C ASP A 809 62.67 -68.31 -3.65
N PHE A 810 63.10 -67.08 -3.99
CA PHE A 810 63.06 -65.90 -3.12
C PHE A 810 62.65 -64.63 -3.89
N TYR A 811 61.44 -64.09 -3.67
CA TYR A 811 60.90 -62.97 -4.46
C TYR A 811 60.26 -61.85 -3.61
N PRO A 812 60.67 -60.57 -3.74
CA PRO A 812 61.90 -60.06 -4.36
C PRO A 812 63.08 -60.19 -3.38
N SER A 813 64.16 -60.83 -3.82
CA SER A 813 65.26 -61.30 -2.94
C SER A 813 65.97 -60.17 -2.17
N SER A 814 66.01 -58.96 -2.73
CA SER A 814 66.70 -57.79 -2.13
C SER A 814 66.18 -57.36 -0.75
N ARG A 815 64.97 -57.73 -0.36
CA ARG A 815 64.37 -57.35 0.94
C ARG A 815 64.80 -58.23 2.12
N PHE A 816 65.28 -59.46 1.89
CA PHE A 816 65.56 -60.43 2.96
C PHE A 816 66.82 -60.13 3.82
N ASN A 817 67.68 -59.21 3.40
CA ASN A 817 68.90 -58.86 4.13
C ASN A 817 68.67 -57.94 5.35
N GLN A 818 67.45 -57.39 5.53
CA GLN A 818 67.12 -56.42 6.58
C GLN A 818 66.50 -57.06 7.86
N LEU A 819 66.44 -58.39 7.93
CA LEU A 819 65.87 -59.14 9.06
C LEU A 819 66.75 -59.07 10.33
N THR A 820 66.13 -59.09 11.51
CA THR A 820 66.82 -59.08 12.80
C THR A 820 67.45 -60.43 13.13
N ASP A 821 68.55 -60.45 13.90
CA ASP A 821 69.27 -61.70 14.22
C ASP A 821 68.41 -62.72 14.99
N LYS A 822 67.40 -62.29 15.75
CA LYS A 822 66.40 -63.20 16.35
C LYS A 822 65.59 -63.91 15.26
N ILE A 823 65.06 -63.14 14.29
CA ILE A 823 64.32 -63.70 13.15
C ILE A 823 65.23 -64.63 12.34
N LYS A 824 66.50 -64.28 12.11
CA LYS A 824 67.47 -65.14 11.43
C LYS A 824 67.69 -66.47 12.17
N ILE A 825 67.97 -66.44 13.47
CA ILE A 825 68.26 -67.65 14.26
C ILE A 825 67.02 -68.55 14.33
N GLU A 826 65.84 -67.99 14.58
CA GLU A 826 64.61 -68.79 14.67
C GLU A 826 64.14 -69.32 13.32
N LEU A 827 64.17 -68.53 12.24
CA LEU A 827 63.88 -69.05 10.89
C LEU A 827 64.89 -70.13 10.47
N TYR A 828 66.18 -69.95 10.75
CA TYR A 828 67.19 -70.97 10.50
C TYR A 828 66.89 -72.25 11.28
N ARG A 829 66.50 -72.15 12.56
CA ARG A 829 66.06 -73.32 13.34
C ARG A 829 64.73 -73.91 12.86
N ILE A 830 63.81 -73.15 12.26
CA ILE A 830 62.59 -73.68 11.63
C ILE A 830 62.95 -74.49 10.38
N THR A 831 63.74 -73.93 9.46
CA THR A 831 64.19 -74.61 8.24
C THR A 831 65.00 -75.87 8.56
N GLN A 832 65.85 -75.83 9.60
CA GLN A 832 66.60 -77.00 10.07
C GLN A 832 65.70 -78.14 10.58
N GLU A 833 64.52 -77.85 11.14
CA GLU A 833 63.62 -78.88 11.68
C GLU A 833 62.66 -79.42 10.61
N LEU A 834 62.12 -78.55 9.73
CA LEU A 834 61.24 -78.95 8.62
C LEU A 834 61.94 -79.92 7.66
N MET A 835 63.13 -79.57 7.16
CA MET A 835 63.88 -80.43 6.24
C MET A 835 64.20 -81.80 6.87
N ASN A 836 64.58 -81.82 8.15
CA ASN A 836 64.86 -83.06 8.88
C ASN A 836 63.63 -83.98 9.05
N ASN A 837 62.41 -83.45 9.02
CA ASN A 837 61.20 -84.25 9.08
C ASN A 837 60.89 -84.87 7.70
N ILE A 838 60.96 -84.08 6.62
CA ILE A 838 60.73 -84.55 5.25
C ILE A 838 61.69 -85.70 4.90
N ILE A 839 62.99 -85.52 5.18
CA ILE A 839 64.06 -86.53 4.98
C ILE A 839 63.75 -87.88 5.67
N LYS A 840 63.02 -87.87 6.79
CA LYS A 840 62.76 -89.08 7.60
C LYS A 840 61.41 -89.73 7.35
N HIS A 841 60.45 -89.02 6.77
CA HIS A 841 59.03 -89.41 6.85
C HIS A 841 58.23 -89.27 5.55
N ALA A 842 58.62 -88.42 4.59
CA ALA A 842 57.76 -88.10 3.46
C ALA A 842 57.71 -89.18 2.36
N GLN A 843 58.81 -89.90 2.12
CA GLN A 843 58.99 -90.76 0.93
C GLN A 843 58.62 -90.03 -0.40
N ALA A 844 58.88 -88.72 -0.45
CA ALA A 844 58.69 -87.88 -1.63
C ALA A 844 59.91 -87.95 -2.57
N ASP A 845 59.68 -87.75 -3.87
CA ASP A 845 60.72 -87.65 -4.91
C ASP A 845 61.10 -86.19 -5.22
N GLN A 846 60.20 -85.25 -4.92
CA GLN A 846 60.39 -83.82 -5.15
C GLN A 846 59.84 -82.98 -3.98
N VAL A 847 60.60 -81.94 -3.62
CA VAL A 847 60.29 -81.00 -2.55
C VAL A 847 60.55 -79.57 -3.05
N SER A 848 59.63 -78.64 -2.80
CA SER A 848 59.74 -77.25 -3.25
C SER A 848 59.63 -76.27 -2.09
N LEU A 849 60.47 -75.23 -2.06
CA LEU A 849 60.45 -74.16 -1.06
C LEU A 849 60.27 -72.79 -1.75
N GLN A 850 59.37 -71.95 -1.25
CA GLN A 850 59.19 -70.58 -1.78
C GLN A 850 59.11 -69.54 -0.68
N PHE A 851 59.91 -68.48 -0.78
CA PHE A 851 59.94 -67.35 0.14
C PHE A 851 59.51 -66.06 -0.58
N ILE A 852 58.25 -65.67 -0.41
CA ILE A 852 57.62 -64.55 -1.12
C ILE A 852 57.41 -63.38 -0.15
N MET A 853 57.82 -62.17 -0.52
CA MET A 853 57.76 -60.98 0.34
C MET A 853 56.95 -59.82 -0.26
N ILE A 854 55.68 -59.74 0.12
CA ILE A 854 54.71 -58.73 -0.33
C ILE A 854 54.25 -57.92 0.90
N ASP A 855 54.14 -56.59 0.77
CA ASP A 855 53.58 -55.66 1.76
C ASP A 855 53.92 -55.93 3.24
N LYS A 856 55.20 -56.21 3.50
CA LYS A 856 55.77 -56.53 4.83
C LYS A 856 55.22 -57.82 5.46
N ARG A 857 55.04 -58.85 4.64
CA ARG A 857 54.89 -60.24 5.07
C ARG A 857 55.87 -61.12 4.30
N ILE A 858 56.40 -62.14 4.96
CA ILE A 858 57.12 -63.26 4.36
C ILE A 858 56.17 -64.46 4.38
N LYS A 859 55.71 -64.87 3.20
CA LYS A 859 55.06 -66.16 2.99
C LYS A 859 56.14 -67.19 2.64
N PHE A 860 56.37 -68.14 3.53
CA PHE A 860 57.22 -69.31 3.31
C PHE A 860 56.34 -70.54 3.06
N ILE A 861 56.41 -71.11 1.87
CA ILE A 861 55.73 -72.37 1.50
C ILE A 861 56.77 -73.47 1.38
N ILE A 862 56.44 -74.68 1.85
CA ILE A 862 57.17 -75.91 1.54
C ILE A 862 56.19 -77.03 1.16
N GLU A 863 56.46 -77.75 0.07
CA GLU A 863 55.58 -78.74 -0.54
C GLU A 863 56.37 -80.03 -0.88
N ASP A 864 55.77 -81.20 -0.65
CA ASP A 864 56.29 -82.52 -1.04
C ASP A 864 55.20 -83.40 -1.70
N ASN A 865 55.61 -84.30 -2.59
CA ASN A 865 54.73 -85.21 -3.34
C ASN A 865 54.58 -86.62 -2.73
N GLY A 866 54.87 -86.78 -1.43
CA GLY A 866 55.07 -88.07 -0.78
C GLY A 866 53.80 -88.81 -0.33
N ILE A 867 53.96 -89.70 0.65
CA ILE A 867 52.87 -90.57 1.15
C ILE A 867 51.77 -89.83 1.93
N GLY A 868 52.00 -88.58 2.34
CA GLY A 868 51.04 -87.77 3.12
C GLY A 868 50.66 -88.37 4.47
N PHE A 869 49.70 -87.75 5.17
CA PHE A 869 49.16 -88.29 6.43
C PHE A 869 47.73 -87.79 6.73
N ASP A 870 47.06 -88.44 7.68
CA ASP A 870 45.76 -87.99 8.20
C ASP A 870 45.93 -86.89 9.27
N THR A 871 45.14 -85.81 9.15
CA THR A 871 45.21 -84.65 10.04
C THR A 871 44.34 -84.77 11.30
N GLU A 872 43.34 -85.66 11.33
CA GLU A 872 42.51 -85.88 12.53
C GLU A 872 43.18 -86.84 13.52
N ASN A 873 43.93 -87.85 13.05
CA ASN A 873 44.50 -88.90 13.91
C ASN A 873 45.97 -88.75 14.33
N ILE A 874 46.75 -87.80 13.80
CA ILE A 874 48.17 -87.65 14.20
C ILE A 874 48.37 -86.60 15.28
N SER A 875 48.78 -87.08 16.46
CA SER A 875 49.35 -86.25 17.51
C SER A 875 50.60 -85.52 17.01
N LYS A 876 50.60 -84.19 17.04
CA LYS A 876 51.71 -83.33 16.60
C LYS A 876 53.00 -83.71 17.35
N GLY A 877 53.93 -84.34 16.64
CA GLY A 877 55.18 -84.87 17.20
C GLY A 877 56.18 -83.79 17.60
N ILE A 878 57.29 -84.20 18.24
CA ILE A 878 58.30 -83.28 18.80
C ILE A 878 58.79 -82.23 17.77
N GLY A 879 59.11 -82.67 16.55
CA GLY A 879 59.52 -81.76 15.46
C GLY A 879 58.44 -80.75 15.09
N LEU A 880 57.20 -81.20 14.88
CA LEU A 880 56.06 -80.32 14.57
C LEU A 880 55.73 -79.35 15.71
N ASN A 881 55.88 -79.77 16.98
CA ASN A 881 55.72 -78.88 18.14
C ASN A 881 56.85 -77.86 18.25
N ASN A 882 58.09 -78.25 17.95
CA ASN A 882 59.22 -77.32 17.85
C ASN A 882 58.98 -76.28 16.75
N ILE A 883 58.48 -76.69 15.58
CA ILE A 883 58.16 -75.80 14.46
C ILE A 883 56.99 -74.86 14.80
N LEU A 884 55.88 -75.37 15.33
CA LEU A 884 54.72 -74.56 15.75
C LEU A 884 55.08 -73.57 16.88
N SER A 885 55.96 -73.98 17.80
CA SER A 885 56.49 -73.10 18.85
C SER A 885 57.32 -71.97 18.26
N ARG A 886 58.31 -72.28 17.40
CA ARG A 886 59.16 -71.27 16.74
C ARG A 886 58.37 -70.35 15.81
N THR A 887 57.36 -70.87 15.09
CA THR A 887 56.48 -70.07 14.22
C THR A 887 55.63 -69.09 15.04
N LYS A 888 55.11 -69.52 16.21
CA LYS A 888 54.45 -68.61 17.17
C LYS A 888 55.42 -67.58 17.77
N VAL A 889 56.69 -67.92 17.99
CA VAL A 889 57.74 -66.98 18.45
C VAL A 889 58.05 -65.88 17.40
N LEU A 890 57.69 -66.12 16.13
CA LEU A 890 57.74 -65.16 15.03
C LEU A 890 56.38 -64.48 14.73
N SER A 891 55.34 -64.72 15.52
CA SER A 891 53.98 -64.20 15.32
C SER A 891 53.35 -64.54 13.96
N GLY A 892 53.79 -65.63 13.32
CA GLY A 892 53.27 -66.12 12.05
C GLY A 892 52.15 -67.15 12.20
N ASN A 893 51.35 -67.32 11.14
CA ASN A 893 50.35 -68.37 10.99
C ASN A 893 50.93 -69.52 10.17
N MET A 894 50.48 -70.75 10.44
CA MET A 894 50.87 -71.97 9.71
C MET A 894 49.62 -72.74 9.30
N HIS A 895 49.54 -73.12 8.03
CA HIS A 895 48.52 -74.00 7.45
C HIS A 895 49.17 -75.26 6.90
N ILE A 896 48.45 -76.38 6.90
CA ILE A 896 48.91 -77.68 6.40
C ILE A 896 47.76 -78.31 5.61
N ASP A 897 47.99 -78.61 4.33
CA ASP A 897 47.15 -79.51 3.51
C ASP A 897 47.93 -80.81 3.29
N THR A 898 47.32 -81.96 3.56
CA THR A 898 47.96 -83.27 3.37
C THR A 898 46.89 -84.34 3.20
N ILE A 899 47.16 -85.27 2.29
CA ILE A 899 46.25 -86.37 1.93
C ILE A 899 47.12 -87.61 1.70
N ILE A 900 46.68 -88.74 2.25
CA ILE A 900 47.38 -90.03 2.10
C ILE A 900 47.51 -90.37 0.60
N ASN A 901 48.73 -90.69 0.18
CA ASN A 901 49.17 -90.94 -1.19
C ASN A 901 49.06 -89.73 -2.17
N ARG A 902 49.06 -88.49 -1.66
CA ARG A 902 49.17 -87.25 -2.48
C ARG A 902 50.37 -86.38 -2.11
N GLY A 903 50.76 -86.36 -0.82
CA GLY A 903 51.86 -85.52 -0.30
C GLY A 903 51.40 -84.51 0.74
N THR A 904 52.24 -83.52 1.02
CA THR A 904 52.00 -82.49 2.05
C THR A 904 52.43 -81.11 1.59
N VAL A 905 51.58 -80.10 1.81
CA VAL A 905 51.88 -78.68 1.67
C VAL A 905 51.82 -78.00 3.03
N ILE A 906 52.85 -77.22 3.37
CA ILE A 906 52.93 -76.39 4.57
C ILE A 906 53.14 -74.94 4.14
N GLU A 907 52.16 -74.08 4.43
CA GLU A 907 52.28 -72.64 4.23
C GLU A 907 52.47 -71.93 5.57
N ILE A 908 53.41 -70.98 5.63
CA ILE A 908 53.70 -70.16 6.81
C ILE A 908 53.73 -68.68 6.42
N ASP A 909 52.77 -67.88 6.91
CA ASP A 909 52.71 -66.43 6.69
C ASP A 909 53.19 -65.68 7.94
N ILE A 910 54.25 -64.88 7.80
CA ILE A 910 54.99 -64.23 8.89
C ILE A 910 55.05 -62.71 8.65
N PRO A 911 54.61 -61.86 9.59
CA PRO A 911 54.83 -60.41 9.51
C PRO A 911 56.34 -60.07 9.53
N ALA A 912 56.79 -59.19 8.62
CA ALA A 912 58.21 -59.03 8.27
C ALA A 912 58.75 -57.58 8.37
#